data_AF-A0A9P8A1P2-F1
#
_entry.id   AF-A0A9P8A1P2-F1
#
_cell.length_a   1.000
_cell.length_b   1.000
_cell.length_c   1.000
_cell.angle_alpha   90.00
_cell.angle_beta   90.00
_cell.angle_gamma   90.00
#
_symmetry.space_group_name_H-M   'P 1'
#
loop_
_entity.id
_entity.type
_entity.pdbx_description
1 polymer ?
#
loop_
_entity_poly.entity_id
_entity_poly.type
_entity_poly.pdbx_seq_one_letter_code
_entity_poly.pdbx_strand_id
1 'polypeptide(L)'
;MERTHTLLFLSPLPCNSNTSFLDQVFGTDGRKHKDEGIWSWIKAQKNKRKSRQLGRTKSMSATTESAHIQSNSYNSRVSSGGSQLSFVSYSCSQRSPTSTFTPSISSSSVTDRTIIPPSSPTMSFQSSSASSTTAVSPNRHSHHRSQSTLQLSTSNSAQEFSPQYPNHHRSYSEEPTKRRPVSIRSESIRHLKSICDTSQEDLGSRNPLKGKGVPRDTVEEEEDEEEVRGTDVGVQVPLYPLYAPTMDSPIVSAVSQTILTVSRAVEAVPGSAIVIDYIKNSYQNDPFRVVLELGLAVYAVKYMLSKKYRIDHTHVQLTEKEIDELVAEWNPEPLVQPLSEIQRMELDKAQVIVGAQGPKPKVQSTGKNLLNLASANFLGYITNEDIKQKAIETLHNYGVGSCGPPGFYGTLDVHINLEKDIARFLGTESAIIYAQGFSTISSVIAAFSKRGDIIVADDGCNFAVQKGTQISRSNIKWFKHNDMADLERVLESIQKETKSVRASKKRPLTRRFIVTEGLFQNYGDMAPLDKIMELKNKYKYRVILDESNSFGLLGKTGRGLTEVYNVSPRDVDMIVGSMANSFSANGGFCAGNKEVVDHQRLSGQAFVFSASIPAMLAVCASEAINILEHGQGPKLLKELHDNATAFRNVVLSSPQSIEVSSAPVSPILHLRFPKAALDVAGVITRDEEKCLLQEIVDEVAAKDGVLITRAKYVENQELFLPRPSIRISICATHSRKEVEKAAQAVKAAFSKVLAKRK
;
A
#
# COMPACT_ATOMS: atom_id res chain seq x y z
N MET A 1 57.57 1.60 40.57
CA MET A 1 58.72 1.19 39.74
C MET A 1 58.54 1.76 38.35
N GLU A 2 59.66 2.03 37.67
CA GLU A 2 59.88 2.38 36.26
C GLU A 2 58.87 3.29 35.50
N ARG A 3 59.40 4.44 35.06
CA ARG A 3 58.92 5.27 33.95
C ARG A 3 59.93 5.15 32.80
N THR A 4 59.47 5.21 31.55
CA THR A 4 60.08 5.93 30.39
C THR A 4 59.05 5.88 29.25
N HIS A 5 58.61 6.98 28.63
CA HIS A 5 59.30 7.84 27.63
C HIS A 5 59.73 7.05 26.37
N THR A 6 59.45 7.51 25.15
CA THR A 6 59.92 8.79 24.56
C THR A 6 58.92 9.45 23.58
N LEU A 7 59.14 10.75 23.30
CA LEU A 7 58.34 11.68 22.46
C LEU A 7 58.92 11.88 21.04
N LEU A 8 58.26 12.76 20.25
CA LEU A 8 58.69 13.46 19.00
C LEU A 8 58.08 12.93 17.68
N PHE A 9 57.62 13.76 16.71
CA PHE A 9 57.07 15.14 16.76
C PHE A 9 56.36 15.51 15.42
N LEU A 10 55.36 16.38 15.50
CA LEU A 10 54.76 17.27 14.47
C LEU A 10 54.33 16.77 13.06
N SER A 11 53.01 16.93 12.88
CA SER A 11 52.13 17.04 11.69
C SER A 11 52.55 18.03 10.57
N PRO A 12 51.77 18.14 9.48
CA PRO A 12 50.73 19.19 9.47
C PRO A 12 49.35 18.83 8.84
N LEU A 13 48.30 19.01 9.66
CA LEU A 13 46.94 19.55 9.46
C LEU A 13 46.02 19.19 8.25
N PRO A 14 44.67 19.12 8.49
CA PRO A 14 43.62 18.99 7.46
C PRO A 14 42.85 20.30 7.17
N CYS A 15 41.95 20.26 6.17
CA CYS A 15 40.90 21.26 5.88
C CYS A 15 39.82 20.61 4.97
N ASN A 16 38.51 20.95 4.98
CA ASN A 16 37.67 21.63 5.97
C ASN A 16 36.17 21.43 5.62
N SER A 17 35.25 21.78 6.54
CA SER A 17 33.79 21.89 6.37
C SER A 17 33.00 20.59 6.12
N ASN A 18 31.72 20.44 6.51
CA ASN A 18 30.80 21.41 7.13
C ASN A 18 30.09 20.83 8.38
N THR A 19 29.64 21.71 9.28
CA THR A 19 29.08 21.38 10.60
C THR A 19 27.59 21.04 10.60
N SER A 20 27.12 20.34 11.64
CA SER A 20 25.69 20.16 11.90
C SER A 20 25.12 21.31 12.74
N PHE A 21 23.84 21.63 12.55
CA PHE A 21 23.12 22.67 13.28
C PHE A 21 22.87 22.34 14.77
N LEU A 22 23.11 21.08 15.20
CA LEU A 22 22.81 20.61 16.55
C LEU A 22 23.96 20.87 17.54
N ASP A 23 25.21 20.84 17.07
CA ASP A 23 26.39 20.93 17.92
C ASP A 23 26.59 22.33 18.54
N GLN A 24 26.00 23.38 17.95
CA GLN A 24 26.01 24.75 18.50
C GLN A 24 25.00 24.98 19.63
N VAL A 25 24.02 24.07 19.82
CA VAL A 25 22.96 24.24 20.85
C VAL A 25 23.27 23.47 22.13
N PHE A 26 24.00 22.35 22.03
CA PHE A 26 24.31 21.46 23.14
C PHE A 26 25.81 21.15 23.22
N GLY A 27 26.58 22.14 23.66
CA GLY A 27 28.03 22.02 23.82
C GLY A 27 28.43 20.85 24.73
N THR A 28 29.48 20.13 24.33
CA THR A 28 29.97 18.94 25.02
C THR A 28 30.84 19.28 26.22
N ASP A 29 30.24 19.37 27.42
CA ASP A 29 30.97 19.13 28.66
C ASP A 29 30.10 18.45 29.74
N GLY A 30 30.76 17.80 30.70
CA GLY A 30 30.18 16.74 31.53
C GLY A 30 29.43 17.23 32.78
N ARG A 31 28.27 16.59 33.02
CA ARG A 31 27.67 16.39 34.35
C ARG A 31 27.50 17.64 35.24
N LYS A 32 26.78 18.68 34.77
CA LYS A 32 26.17 19.69 35.68
C LYS A 32 24.97 20.51 35.15
N HIS A 33 24.76 20.64 33.85
CA HIS A 33 23.71 21.53 33.29
C HIS A 33 22.46 20.84 32.71
N LYS A 34 22.25 19.53 32.91
CA LYS A 34 21.07 18.84 32.33
C LYS A 34 19.74 19.26 32.97
N ASP A 35 19.75 19.59 34.25
CA ASP A 35 18.52 19.75 35.02
C ASP A 35 17.83 21.10 34.73
N GLU A 36 18.59 22.19 34.66
CA GLU A 36 18.07 23.54 34.46
C GLU A 36 17.29 23.70 33.15
N GLY A 37 17.72 23.04 32.07
CA GLY A 37 17.04 23.10 30.77
C GLY A 37 15.63 22.49 30.81
N ILE A 38 15.48 21.34 31.46
CA ILE A 38 14.19 20.65 31.61
C ILE A 38 13.30 21.42 32.57
N TRP A 39 13.81 21.86 33.72
CA TRP A 39 13.06 22.66 34.68
C TRP A 39 12.63 24.03 34.12
N SER A 40 13.46 24.67 33.30
CA SER A 40 13.13 25.89 32.57
C SER A 40 12.01 25.65 31.55
N TRP A 41 12.08 24.57 30.77
CA TRP A 41 11.01 24.20 29.82
C TRP A 41 9.69 23.88 30.54
N ILE A 42 9.73 23.14 31.65
CA ILE A 42 8.54 22.83 32.46
C ILE A 42 7.95 24.12 33.08
N LYS A 43 8.78 25.04 33.60
CA LYS A 43 8.32 26.38 34.05
C LYS A 43 7.72 27.18 32.89
N ALA A 44 8.31 27.16 31.70
CA ALA A 44 7.79 27.83 30.51
C ALA A 44 6.44 27.26 30.06
N GLN A 45 6.23 25.94 30.16
CA GLN A 45 4.93 25.31 29.88
C GLN A 45 3.89 25.59 30.97
N LYS A 46 4.25 25.51 32.27
CA LYS A 46 3.35 25.94 33.38
C LYS A 46 2.94 27.42 33.20
N ASN A 47 3.86 28.30 32.81
CA ASN A 47 3.57 29.71 32.54
C ASN A 47 2.74 29.94 31.26
N LYS A 48 2.99 29.21 30.16
CA LYS A 48 2.13 29.22 28.96
C LYS A 48 0.71 28.70 29.25
N ARG A 49 0.53 27.79 30.21
CA ARG A 49 -0.79 27.37 30.69
C ARG A 49 -1.49 28.46 31.50
N LYS A 50 -0.78 29.10 32.45
CA LYS A 50 -1.31 30.23 33.22
C LYS A 50 -1.68 31.42 32.32
N SER A 51 -0.84 31.81 31.37
CA SER A 51 -1.16 32.92 30.45
C SER A 51 -2.31 32.60 29.50
N ARG A 52 -2.48 31.34 29.06
CA ARG A 52 -3.67 30.91 28.31
C ARG A 52 -4.96 30.91 29.14
N GLN A 53 -4.90 30.71 30.46
CA GLN A 53 -6.06 30.92 31.33
C GLN A 53 -6.36 32.42 31.54
N LEU A 54 -5.34 33.24 31.79
CA LEU A 54 -5.49 34.69 32.00
C LEU A 54 -5.92 35.46 30.73
N GLY A 55 -5.51 35.01 29.55
CA GLY A 55 -5.99 35.57 28.28
C GLY A 55 -7.47 35.23 28.02
N ARG A 56 -7.92 34.05 28.46
CA ARG A 56 -9.31 33.58 28.28
C ARG A 56 -10.30 34.25 29.22
N THR A 57 -9.86 34.79 30.35
CA THR A 57 -10.70 35.68 31.20
C THR A 57 -10.75 37.12 30.66
N LYS A 58 -9.73 37.59 29.94
CA LYS A 58 -9.77 38.91 29.28
C LYS A 58 -10.51 38.92 27.93
N SER A 59 -10.58 37.81 27.20
CA SER A 59 -11.31 37.77 25.92
C SER A 59 -12.83 37.77 26.05
N MET A 60 -13.38 37.59 27.27
CA MET A 60 -14.83 37.65 27.52
C MET A 60 -15.35 39.06 27.83
N SER A 61 -14.47 40.05 28.05
CA SER A 61 -14.85 41.45 28.33
C SER A 61 -14.56 42.41 27.17
N ALA A 62 -14.30 41.89 25.97
CA ALA A 62 -13.86 42.66 24.80
C ALA A 62 -14.64 42.30 23.51
N THR A 63 -15.78 41.62 23.64
CA THR A 63 -16.61 41.11 22.52
C THR A 63 -17.90 41.90 22.28
N THR A 64 -18.06 43.06 22.94
CA THR A 64 -19.31 43.84 22.94
C THR A 64 -19.21 45.21 22.25
N GLU A 65 -18.05 45.57 21.68
CA GLU A 65 -17.74 46.95 21.27
C GLU A 65 -17.05 47.05 19.89
N SER A 66 -17.30 46.09 18.99
CA SER A 66 -16.76 46.09 17.61
C SER A 66 -17.71 45.45 16.60
N ALA A 67 -18.99 45.83 16.67
CA ALA A 67 -20.07 45.35 15.79
C ALA A 67 -20.76 46.48 15.01
N HIS A 68 -20.01 47.51 14.63
CA HIS A 68 -20.43 48.56 13.68
C HIS A 68 -19.28 48.96 12.76
N ILE A 69 -19.62 49.54 11.61
CA ILE A 69 -18.72 50.02 10.55
C ILE A 69 -17.94 48.91 9.81
N GLN A 70 -18.61 48.25 8.86
CA GLN A 70 -18.15 48.27 7.46
C GLN A 70 -19.21 47.71 6.49
N SER A 71 -19.88 48.63 5.79
CA SER A 71 -20.69 48.38 4.58
C SER A 71 -20.43 49.53 3.60
N ASN A 72 -20.55 49.27 2.30
CA ASN A 72 -20.05 50.11 1.19
C ASN A 72 -18.50 50.08 1.10
N SER A 73 -17.88 50.02 -0.08
CA SER A 73 -18.38 50.32 -1.42
C SER A 73 -17.71 49.47 -2.50
N TYR A 74 -18.37 49.31 -3.66
CA TYR A 74 -17.85 48.60 -4.83
C TYR A 74 -18.28 49.36 -6.10
N ASN A 75 -17.45 50.29 -6.62
CA ASN A 75 -17.41 50.60 -8.06
C ASN A 75 -16.35 51.60 -8.53
N SER A 76 -15.89 51.36 -9.77
CA SER A 76 -15.36 52.32 -10.75
C SER A 76 -14.12 53.20 -10.42
N ARG A 77 -13.11 53.13 -11.29
CA ARG A 77 -12.93 54.14 -12.37
C ARG A 77 -11.94 53.65 -13.45
N VAL A 78 -11.92 54.37 -14.57
CA VAL A 78 -11.19 54.09 -15.82
C VAL A 78 -10.48 55.39 -16.24
N SER A 79 -9.48 55.32 -17.14
CA SER A 79 -8.78 56.44 -17.81
C SER A 79 -7.79 57.24 -16.90
N SER A 80 -6.71 57.86 -17.39
CA SER A 80 -6.03 57.84 -18.71
C SER A 80 -4.67 58.55 -18.65
N GLY A 81 -3.79 58.30 -19.62
CA GLY A 81 -2.59 59.11 -19.90
C GLY A 81 -1.26 58.37 -19.59
N GLY A 82 -0.23 58.38 -20.44
CA GLY A 82 -0.15 58.84 -21.83
C GLY A 82 0.85 59.96 -22.08
N SER A 83 2.15 59.61 -22.17
CA SER A 83 3.20 60.47 -22.73
C SER A 83 4.34 59.60 -23.33
N GLN A 84 5.12 60.18 -24.23
CA GLN A 84 6.16 59.52 -25.04
C GLN A 84 7.57 59.87 -24.53
N LEU A 85 8.60 59.07 -24.81
CA LEU A 85 9.65 59.40 -25.82
C LEU A 85 10.90 58.48 -25.82
N SER A 86 11.58 58.51 -26.98
CA SER A 86 13.02 58.25 -27.21
C SER A 86 13.61 56.84 -27.05
N PHE A 87 13.91 56.24 -28.22
CA PHE A 87 15.02 55.30 -28.42
C PHE A 87 16.38 55.98 -28.18
N VAL A 88 17.35 55.26 -27.61
CA VAL A 88 18.77 55.36 -27.98
C VAL A 88 19.39 53.96 -27.98
N SER A 89 20.01 53.57 -29.09
CA SER A 89 20.96 52.46 -29.15
C SER A 89 22.35 53.04 -29.41
N TYR A 90 23.40 52.52 -28.75
CA TYR A 90 24.76 52.58 -29.29
C TYR A 90 25.57 51.34 -28.89
N SER A 91 26.73 51.16 -29.53
CA SER A 91 27.40 49.88 -29.72
C SER A 91 28.86 49.90 -29.28
N CYS A 92 29.40 48.69 -29.03
CA CYS A 92 30.82 48.33 -29.12
C CYS A 92 31.79 48.94 -28.08
N SER A 93 32.52 48.09 -27.35
CA SER A 93 33.96 47.88 -27.61
C SER A 93 34.59 46.82 -26.69
N GLN A 94 35.71 46.28 -27.18
CA GLN A 94 36.84 45.56 -26.58
C GLN A 94 36.97 45.60 -25.02
N ARG A 95 37.58 44.62 -24.35
CA ARG A 95 38.75 43.80 -24.77
C ARG A 95 38.94 42.55 -23.89
N SER A 96 39.54 41.49 -24.44
CA SER A 96 40.09 40.36 -23.67
C SER A 96 41.42 40.73 -22.98
N PRO A 97 41.86 39.91 -22.00
CA PRO A 97 43.16 39.26 -22.19
C PRO A 97 43.07 37.72 -22.12
N THR A 98 44.02 37.08 -22.81
CA THR A 98 44.19 35.63 -22.93
C THR A 98 44.89 35.01 -21.73
N SER A 99 44.58 33.75 -21.42
CA SER A 99 45.63 32.77 -21.09
C SER A 99 45.31 31.44 -21.76
N THR A 100 46.34 30.79 -22.30
CA THR A 100 46.23 29.58 -23.14
C THR A 100 46.95 28.44 -22.43
N PHE A 101 46.35 27.25 -22.35
CA PHE A 101 47.02 26.05 -21.87
C PHE A 101 46.89 24.90 -22.88
N THR A 102 47.87 24.81 -23.77
CA THR A 102 48.21 23.59 -24.51
C THR A 102 49.26 22.79 -23.73
N PRO A 103 49.27 21.45 -23.81
CA PRO A 103 50.23 20.63 -23.07
C PRO A 103 51.66 20.79 -23.62
N SER A 104 52.65 20.73 -22.74
CA SER A 104 54.07 20.65 -23.11
C SER A 104 54.74 19.44 -22.46
N ILE A 105 55.65 18.83 -23.21
CA ILE A 105 56.45 17.68 -22.80
C ILE A 105 57.74 18.20 -22.15
N SER A 106 58.22 17.52 -21.10
CA SER A 106 59.62 17.57 -20.71
C SER A 106 60.22 16.17 -20.71
N SER A 107 61.44 16.06 -21.23
CA SER A 107 62.15 14.80 -21.43
C SER A 107 63.49 14.85 -20.69
N SER A 108 63.83 13.79 -19.97
CA SER A 108 65.21 13.43 -19.65
C SER A 108 65.46 12.01 -20.17
N SER A 109 66.70 11.73 -20.59
CA SER A 109 67.03 10.52 -21.35
C SER A 109 68.41 9.97 -21.01
N VAL A 110 68.50 8.64 -20.97
CA VAL A 110 69.72 7.85 -21.10
C VAL A 110 69.37 6.60 -21.92
N THR A 111 70.30 6.10 -22.73
CA THR A 111 70.17 4.96 -23.66
C THR A 111 70.27 3.60 -22.93
N ASP A 112 70.05 2.40 -23.50
CA ASP A 112 70.23 1.86 -24.87
C ASP A 112 69.16 0.78 -25.19
N ARG A 113 68.47 0.83 -26.35
CA ARG A 113 68.75 0.25 -27.70
C ARG A 113 68.34 -1.22 -27.95
N THR A 114 67.36 -1.37 -28.87
CA THR A 114 67.25 -2.41 -29.95
C THR A 114 67.06 -3.90 -29.56
N ILE A 115 66.43 -4.80 -30.34
CA ILE A 115 65.82 -4.75 -31.70
C ILE A 115 64.63 -5.75 -31.78
N ILE A 116 63.83 -5.73 -32.86
CA ILE A 116 62.68 -6.65 -33.12
C ILE A 116 62.71 -7.12 -34.62
N PRO A 117 61.76 -7.96 -35.10
CA PRO A 117 61.78 -9.42 -35.39
C PRO A 117 62.14 -9.69 -36.89
N PRO A 118 61.48 -10.57 -37.71
CA PRO A 118 60.73 -11.83 -37.50
C PRO A 118 61.15 -13.01 -38.43
N SER A 119 60.55 -14.20 -38.25
CA SER A 119 60.07 -15.03 -39.39
C SER A 119 59.26 -16.28 -38.99
N SER A 120 58.24 -16.55 -39.80
CA SER A 120 57.70 -17.87 -40.20
C SER A 120 57.76 -17.90 -41.76
N PRO A 121 57.29 -18.90 -42.54
CA PRO A 121 56.54 -20.12 -42.21
C PRO A 121 57.03 -21.40 -42.94
N THR A 122 56.29 -22.52 -42.84
CA THR A 122 56.17 -23.53 -43.92
C THR A 122 54.90 -24.37 -43.78
N MET A 123 54.46 -25.03 -44.86
CA MET A 123 53.24 -25.86 -44.92
C MET A 123 53.55 -27.35 -45.17
N SER A 124 52.68 -28.25 -44.70
CA SER A 124 52.28 -29.51 -45.36
C SER A 124 51.33 -30.33 -44.47
N PHE A 125 50.64 -31.39 -44.93
CA PHE A 125 49.73 -31.55 -46.08
C PHE A 125 49.05 -32.94 -45.91
N GLN A 126 47.73 -33.09 -46.15
CA GLN A 126 47.04 -34.40 -46.27
C GLN A 126 47.05 -35.34 -45.01
N SER A 127 46.24 -36.41 -44.87
CA SER A 127 45.10 -36.94 -45.67
C SER A 127 44.05 -37.65 -44.77
N SER A 128 43.06 -38.29 -45.41
CA SER A 128 41.76 -38.78 -44.93
C SER A 128 41.71 -40.24 -44.43
N SER A 129 40.49 -40.72 -44.11
CA SER A 129 40.04 -42.08 -43.71
C SER A 129 40.26 -42.47 -42.22
N ALA A 130 39.36 -43.13 -41.46
CA ALA A 130 38.08 -43.86 -41.62
C ALA A 130 38.16 -45.41 -41.49
N SER A 131 37.12 -46.01 -40.87
CA SER A 131 36.94 -47.46 -40.58
C SER A 131 37.85 -48.05 -39.47
N SER A 132 37.53 -49.13 -38.74
CA SER A 132 36.23 -49.77 -38.44
C SER A 132 36.28 -50.76 -37.25
N THR A 133 35.09 -51.01 -36.65
CA THR A 133 34.61 -52.19 -35.88
C THR A 133 35.55 -53.31 -35.36
N THR A 134 35.47 -53.58 -34.05
CA THR A 134 35.06 -54.88 -33.42
C THR A 134 34.92 -54.66 -31.90
N ALA A 135 33.90 -55.08 -31.13
CA ALA A 135 32.84 -56.09 -31.20
C ALA A 135 33.19 -57.48 -30.61
N VAL A 136 33.03 -57.63 -29.28
CA VAL A 136 32.82 -58.91 -28.58
C VAL A 136 31.75 -58.75 -27.49
N SER A 137 30.83 -59.70 -27.41
CA SER A 137 29.89 -59.98 -26.32
C SER A 137 29.64 -61.50 -26.32
N PRO A 138 29.19 -62.14 -25.23
CA PRO A 138 27.75 -62.46 -25.20
C PRO A 138 27.09 -62.70 -23.82
N ASN A 139 25.75 -62.78 -23.82
CA ASN A 139 24.90 -63.71 -23.02
C ASN A 139 24.71 -63.50 -21.49
N ARG A 140 23.54 -63.77 -20.87
CA ARG A 140 22.15 -63.98 -21.40
C ARG A 140 21.09 -64.02 -20.27
N HIS A 141 19.82 -64.13 -20.66
CA HIS A 141 18.59 -64.44 -19.88
C HIS A 141 17.99 -63.29 -19.03
N SER A 142 16.65 -63.07 -19.01
CA SER A 142 15.57 -63.62 -19.87
C SER A 142 14.27 -62.79 -19.79
N HIS A 143 13.53 -62.67 -20.91
CA HIS A 143 12.20 -62.05 -21.01
C HIS A 143 11.06 -63.09 -21.09
N HIS A 144 9.85 -62.70 -20.65
CA HIS A 144 8.50 -62.94 -21.25
C HIS A 144 7.42 -62.41 -20.27
N ARG A 145 6.18 -61.98 -20.59
CA ARG A 145 5.37 -61.70 -21.83
C ARG A 145 4.24 -60.72 -21.34
N SER A 146 3.38 -59.98 -22.07
CA SER A 146 2.94 -59.82 -23.49
C SER A 146 2.69 -58.29 -23.71
N GLN A 147 2.27 -57.65 -24.81
CA GLN A 147 1.51 -57.95 -26.06
C GLN A 147 -0.01 -58.16 -25.85
N SER A 148 -0.97 -57.56 -26.58
CA SER A 148 -0.95 -56.48 -27.62
C SER A 148 -2.40 -55.84 -27.68
N THR A 149 -2.95 -55.10 -28.67
CA THR A 149 -2.69 -54.93 -30.12
C THR A 149 -3.33 -53.65 -30.71
N LEU A 150 -2.97 -53.37 -31.96
CA LEU A 150 -3.36 -52.35 -32.97
C LEU A 150 -4.85 -52.17 -33.34
N GLN A 151 -5.24 -50.98 -33.85
CA GLN A 151 -5.37 -50.73 -35.31
C GLN A 151 -5.44 -49.24 -35.73
N LEU A 152 -5.20 -48.96 -37.02
CA LEU A 152 -5.24 -47.65 -37.69
C LEU A 152 -6.24 -47.69 -38.87
N SER A 153 -6.74 -46.52 -39.29
CA SER A 153 -7.10 -46.25 -40.70
C SER A 153 -6.96 -44.76 -41.04
N THR A 154 -6.57 -44.45 -42.28
CA THR A 154 -6.25 -43.10 -42.78
C THR A 154 -7.15 -42.66 -43.93
N SER A 155 -7.33 -41.34 -44.12
CA SER A 155 -7.73 -40.78 -45.43
C SER A 155 -7.39 -39.29 -45.53
N ASN A 156 -6.89 -38.86 -46.68
CA ASN A 156 -6.59 -37.45 -47.00
C ASN A 156 -7.82 -36.73 -47.57
N SER A 157 -7.88 -35.41 -47.37
CA SER A 157 -8.30 -34.47 -48.43
C SER A 157 -7.84 -33.04 -48.09
N ALA A 158 -7.11 -32.40 -48.99
CA ALA A 158 -6.83 -30.97 -48.92
C ALA A 158 -7.79 -30.21 -49.84
N GLN A 159 -8.22 -29.01 -49.42
CA GLN A 159 -8.72 -27.99 -50.33
C GLN A 159 -8.55 -26.60 -49.71
N GLU A 160 -8.26 -25.62 -50.57
CA GLU A 160 -8.00 -24.23 -50.20
C GLU A 160 -9.31 -23.47 -49.99
N PHE A 161 -9.33 -22.47 -49.10
CA PHE A 161 -10.14 -21.26 -49.30
C PHE A 161 -9.63 -20.09 -48.46
N SER A 162 -9.24 -19.00 -49.12
CA SER A 162 -8.85 -17.73 -48.49
C SER A 162 -10.04 -16.76 -48.43
N PRO A 163 -10.27 -16.05 -47.31
CA PRO A 163 -11.03 -14.79 -47.31
C PRO A 163 -10.12 -13.63 -47.76
N GLN A 164 -10.64 -12.73 -48.59
CA GLN A 164 -9.87 -11.64 -49.19
C GLN A 164 -9.85 -10.38 -48.29
N TYR A 165 -8.73 -9.66 -48.28
CA TYR A 165 -8.68 -8.25 -47.85
C TYR A 165 -9.12 -7.34 -49.02
N PRO A 166 -10.16 -6.50 -48.88
CA PRO A 166 -10.44 -5.43 -49.83
C PRO A 166 -9.61 -4.18 -49.50
N ASN A 167 -8.58 -3.91 -50.31
CA ASN A 167 -7.93 -2.59 -50.32
C ASN A 167 -8.89 -1.55 -50.93
N HIS A 168 -9.11 -0.42 -50.24
CA HIS A 168 -9.66 0.78 -50.86
C HIS A 168 -8.89 2.03 -50.43
N HIS A 169 -8.06 2.54 -51.35
CA HIS A 169 -7.62 3.93 -51.28
C HIS A 169 -8.79 4.87 -51.54
N ARG A 170 -8.99 5.85 -50.65
CA ARG A 170 -9.43 7.19 -51.08
C ARG A 170 -8.99 8.26 -50.08
N SER A 171 -8.30 9.28 -50.59
CA SER A 171 -8.11 10.57 -49.94
C SER A 171 -9.42 11.37 -49.96
N TYR A 172 -9.61 12.29 -49.00
CA TYR A 172 -9.73 13.73 -49.27
C TYR A 172 -9.84 14.58 -47.97
N SER A 173 -9.46 15.85 -48.15
CA SER A 173 -9.53 17.07 -47.32
C SER A 173 -10.54 17.24 -46.17
N GLU A 174 -10.19 18.18 -45.29
CA GLU A 174 -11.00 18.83 -44.25
C GLU A 174 -12.20 19.63 -44.81
N GLU A 175 -13.33 19.67 -44.08
CA GLU A 175 -13.99 20.91 -43.61
C GLU A 175 -15.13 20.62 -42.60
N PRO A 176 -15.55 21.58 -41.74
CA PRO A 176 -16.44 21.31 -40.60
C PRO A 176 -17.94 21.59 -40.87
N THR A 177 -18.80 20.58 -40.75
CA THR A 177 -20.27 20.76 -40.86
C THR A 177 -20.97 20.99 -39.53
N LYS A 178 -21.62 22.15 -39.37
CA LYS A 178 -22.50 22.50 -38.24
C LYS A 178 -23.72 21.57 -38.18
N ARG A 179 -24.10 21.10 -36.98
CA ARG A 179 -25.45 20.56 -36.70
C ARG A 179 -26.05 21.21 -35.45
N ARG A 180 -27.36 21.41 -35.46
CA ARG A 180 -28.14 22.05 -34.38
C ARG A 180 -28.49 21.03 -33.27
N PRO A 181 -28.67 21.44 -32.01
CA PRO A 181 -29.10 20.54 -30.95
C PRO A 181 -30.57 20.12 -31.15
N VAL A 182 -30.88 18.88 -30.77
CA VAL A 182 -32.26 18.37 -30.62
C VAL A 182 -32.41 17.90 -29.18
N SER A 183 -33.54 18.29 -28.55
CA SER A 183 -33.81 18.01 -27.15
C SER A 183 -34.21 16.55 -26.93
N ILE A 184 -33.66 15.93 -25.89
CA ILE A 184 -34.16 14.67 -25.31
C ILE A 184 -34.40 14.93 -23.83
N ARG A 185 -35.58 14.52 -23.33
CA ARG A 185 -36.05 14.78 -21.96
C ARG A 185 -35.26 13.98 -20.93
N SER A 186 -34.96 14.60 -19.80
CA SER A 186 -34.52 13.94 -18.58
C SER A 186 -35.67 13.82 -17.58
N GLU A 187 -36.08 12.59 -17.28
CA GLU A 187 -36.80 12.28 -16.05
C GLU A 187 -35.81 11.93 -14.93
N SER A 188 -36.29 11.77 -13.69
CA SER A 188 -35.51 11.34 -12.51
C SER A 188 -34.53 12.35 -11.87
N ILE A 189 -34.85 13.66 -11.82
CA ILE A 189 -34.29 14.58 -10.81
C ILE A 189 -35.41 15.43 -10.17
N ARG A 190 -36.01 14.96 -9.07
CA ARG A 190 -36.89 15.79 -8.19
C ARG A 190 -36.97 15.30 -6.73
N HIS A 191 -35.82 14.89 -6.17
CA HIS A 191 -35.61 14.77 -4.72
C HIS A 191 -34.21 15.28 -4.39
N LEU A 192 -33.96 15.61 -3.12
CA LEU A 192 -32.70 16.21 -2.62
C LEU A 192 -32.38 17.62 -3.15
N LYS A 193 -33.33 18.56 -3.02
CA LYS A 193 -33.01 20.01 -3.03
C LYS A 193 -33.90 20.84 -2.09
N SER A 194 -34.08 20.35 -0.87
CA SER A 194 -34.61 21.07 0.30
C SER A 194 -34.04 20.40 1.56
N ILE A 195 -33.71 21.20 2.58
CA ILE A 195 -32.75 20.96 3.69
C ILE A 195 -31.39 21.59 3.38
N CYS A 196 -30.88 22.37 4.34
CA CYS A 196 -29.82 23.39 4.23
C CYS A 196 -30.25 24.68 3.50
N ASP A 197 -30.99 25.53 4.20
CA ASP A 197 -30.62 26.96 4.35
C ASP A 197 -31.35 27.60 5.55
N THR A 198 -30.82 28.73 6.02
CA THR A 198 -31.37 29.64 7.06
C THR A 198 -31.74 29.07 8.44
N SER A 199 -30.92 29.37 9.43
CA SER A 199 -31.29 29.38 10.86
C SER A 199 -30.69 30.60 11.55
N GLN A 200 -31.45 31.68 11.70
CA GLN A 200 -31.14 32.77 12.63
C GLN A 200 -32.42 33.53 13.04
N GLU A 201 -32.30 34.34 14.10
CA GLU A 201 -33.36 35.05 14.85
C GLU A 201 -34.25 35.99 13.98
N ASP A 202 -35.44 36.45 14.41
CA ASP A 202 -35.72 37.13 15.69
C ASP A 202 -37.22 37.21 16.10
N LEU A 203 -37.49 37.88 17.22
CA LEU A 203 -38.78 38.06 17.89
C LEU A 203 -39.65 39.20 17.34
N GLY A 204 -40.98 38.99 17.31
CA GLY A 204 -41.93 40.05 17.73
C GLY A 204 -43.18 40.36 16.89
N SER A 205 -44.22 40.82 17.61
CA SER A 205 -45.35 41.66 17.15
C SER A 205 -46.47 41.08 16.26
N ARG A 206 -47.58 40.72 16.93
CA ARG A 206 -49.00 41.09 16.63
C ARG A 206 -49.59 40.84 15.23
N ASN A 207 -50.46 39.82 15.17
CA ASN A 207 -51.91 39.87 14.84
C ASN A 207 -52.49 41.10 14.09
N PRO A 208 -53.58 40.91 13.31
CA PRO A 208 -53.87 39.85 12.33
C PRO A 208 -54.51 40.45 11.03
N LEU A 209 -55.05 39.64 10.09
CA LEU A 209 -56.36 39.90 9.46
C LEU A 209 -56.89 38.78 8.53
N LYS A 210 -58.22 38.74 8.43
CA LYS A 210 -59.11 37.75 7.78
C LYS A 210 -58.97 37.67 6.26
N GLY A 211 -59.13 36.46 5.70
CA GLY A 211 -59.53 36.24 4.29
C GLY A 211 -61.05 36.04 4.11
N LYS A 212 -61.52 35.94 2.85
CA LYS A 212 -62.87 35.53 2.40
C LYS A 212 -62.85 35.07 0.92
N GLY A 213 -63.75 34.16 0.52
CA GLY A 213 -63.85 33.58 -0.85
C GLY A 213 -63.46 32.07 -0.89
N VAL A 214 -64.30 31.02 -0.92
CA VAL A 214 -65.74 30.81 -1.30
C VAL A 214 -65.96 30.77 -2.83
N PRO A 215 -66.75 29.84 -3.47
CA PRO A 215 -67.58 28.70 -2.97
C PRO A 215 -67.47 27.34 -3.76
N ARG A 216 -68.41 26.40 -3.50
CA ARG A 216 -69.01 25.33 -4.37
C ARG A 216 -68.45 23.89 -4.37
N ASP A 217 -69.27 22.82 -4.48
CA ASP A 217 -70.74 22.60 -4.29
C ASP A 217 -71.08 21.08 -4.20
N THR A 218 -72.35 20.72 -3.88
CA THR A 218 -73.03 19.38 -3.96
C THR A 218 -72.64 18.32 -2.90
N VAL A 219 -73.49 17.36 -2.49
CA VAL A 219 -74.84 16.90 -2.96
C VAL A 219 -75.83 16.86 -1.77
N GLU A 220 -77.14 16.90 -2.04
CA GLU A 220 -78.27 16.79 -1.09
C GLU A 220 -79.01 15.44 -1.24
N GLU A 221 -79.64 14.95 -0.16
CA GLU A 221 -80.78 14.00 -0.19
C GLU A 221 -81.80 14.46 0.87
N GLU A 222 -83.10 14.37 0.57
CA GLU A 222 -84.24 14.81 1.40
C GLU A 222 -85.06 13.61 1.89
N GLU A 223 -85.84 13.80 2.98
CA GLU A 223 -87.21 13.27 3.21
C GLU A 223 -87.70 13.69 4.63
N ASP A 224 -88.62 14.68 4.68
CA ASP A 224 -89.95 14.67 5.31
C ASP A 224 -90.16 14.32 6.83
N GLU A 225 -91.14 14.86 7.58
CA GLU A 225 -92.29 15.74 7.28
C GLU A 225 -92.78 16.57 8.53
N GLU A 226 -93.82 17.39 8.34
CA GLU A 226 -94.68 18.21 9.27
C GLU A 226 -94.39 18.28 10.81
N GLU A 227 -94.24 19.46 11.42
CA GLU A 227 -95.27 20.43 11.90
C GLU A 227 -96.29 19.91 12.96
N VAL A 228 -96.32 20.55 14.15
CA VAL A 228 -97.50 21.18 14.80
C VAL A 228 -97.11 21.79 16.16
N ARG A 229 -97.88 22.80 16.60
CA ARG A 229 -97.62 23.68 17.77
C ARG A 229 -98.09 23.05 19.08
N GLY A 230 -97.30 23.22 20.15
CA GLY A 230 -97.71 22.95 21.54
C GLY A 230 -97.20 24.02 22.49
N THR A 231 -98.10 24.68 23.23
CA THR A 231 -97.79 25.82 24.12
C THR A 231 -97.38 25.41 25.53
N ASP A 232 -96.74 26.34 26.25
CA ASP A 232 -96.31 26.20 27.64
C ASP A 232 -97.38 25.64 28.58
N VAL A 233 -97.00 24.62 29.34
CA VAL A 233 -97.57 24.33 30.68
C VAL A 233 -96.39 24.07 31.62
N GLY A 234 -96.11 25.04 32.49
CA GLY A 234 -95.00 24.95 33.43
C GLY A 234 -95.24 23.87 34.50
N VAL A 235 -94.40 22.83 34.52
CA VAL A 235 -94.35 21.83 35.60
C VAL A 235 -93.02 21.93 36.33
N GLN A 236 -93.09 22.19 37.63
CA GLN A 236 -91.95 22.50 38.48
C GLN A 236 -91.25 21.20 38.94
N VAL A 237 -90.27 20.73 38.16
CA VAL A 237 -89.52 19.49 38.46
C VAL A 237 -88.51 19.72 39.62
N PRO A 238 -88.50 18.88 40.67
CA PRO A 238 -87.61 19.06 41.80
C PRO A 238 -86.15 18.67 41.50
N LEU A 239 -85.22 19.40 42.13
CA LEU A 239 -83.78 19.08 42.14
C LEU A 239 -83.51 17.78 42.89
N TYR A 240 -83.15 16.72 42.17
CA TYR A 240 -82.49 15.55 42.74
C TYR A 240 -80.97 15.75 42.75
N PRO A 241 -80.26 15.48 43.87
CA PRO A 241 -78.83 15.70 43.97
C PRO A 241 -78.02 14.64 43.21
N LEU A 242 -76.87 15.06 42.66
CA LEU A 242 -75.89 14.21 41.98
C LEU A 242 -75.30 13.17 42.94
N TYR A 243 -75.77 11.92 42.87
CA TYR A 243 -75.24 10.81 43.66
C TYR A 243 -74.03 10.16 42.95
N ALA A 244 -72.89 10.88 42.95
CA ALA A 244 -71.61 10.27 42.64
C ALA A 244 -71.22 9.32 43.80
N PRO A 245 -70.81 8.05 43.52
CA PRO A 245 -70.54 7.10 44.58
C PRO A 245 -69.31 7.50 45.40
N THR A 246 -69.51 7.84 46.68
CA THR A 246 -68.45 8.13 47.63
C THR A 246 -67.71 6.85 48.00
N MET A 247 -66.66 6.53 47.23
CA MET A 247 -65.69 5.52 47.63
C MET A 247 -64.84 6.06 48.79
N ASP A 248 -65.38 5.95 50.01
CA ASP A 248 -64.72 6.30 51.29
C ASP A 248 -63.60 5.30 51.65
N SER A 249 -62.69 5.09 50.70
CA SER A 249 -61.38 4.52 50.94
C SER A 249 -60.41 5.65 51.27
N PRO A 250 -59.73 5.63 52.43
CA PRO A 250 -58.68 6.60 52.76
C PRO A 250 -57.60 6.69 51.67
N ILE A 251 -57.37 5.59 50.94
CA ILE A 251 -56.44 5.50 49.81
C ILE A 251 -56.89 6.37 48.64
N VAL A 252 -58.18 6.38 48.29
CA VAL A 252 -58.71 7.18 47.17
C VAL A 252 -58.62 8.68 47.48
N SER A 253 -58.98 9.08 48.70
CA SER A 253 -58.84 10.47 49.15
C SER A 253 -57.36 10.91 49.18
N ALA A 254 -56.47 10.08 49.75
CA ALA A 254 -55.04 10.35 49.77
C ALA A 254 -54.43 10.43 48.36
N VAL A 255 -54.82 9.55 47.44
CA VAL A 255 -54.40 9.59 46.03
C VAL A 255 -54.90 10.85 45.34
N SER A 256 -56.17 11.25 45.52
CA SER A 256 -56.72 12.46 44.91
C SER A 256 -56.05 13.75 45.44
N GLN A 257 -55.76 13.82 46.74
CA GLN A 257 -54.99 14.92 47.32
C GLN A 257 -53.54 14.93 46.82
N THR A 258 -52.91 13.76 46.68
CA THR A 258 -51.56 13.62 46.12
C THR A 258 -51.53 14.12 44.68
N ILE A 259 -52.49 13.73 43.84
CA ILE A 259 -52.61 14.17 42.44
C ILE A 259 -52.78 15.70 42.36
N LEU A 260 -53.66 16.29 43.17
CA LEU A 260 -53.87 17.75 43.19
C LEU A 260 -52.63 18.52 43.67
N THR A 261 -51.90 17.98 44.65
CA THR A 261 -50.63 18.56 45.13
C THR A 261 -49.54 18.46 44.08
N VAL A 262 -49.45 17.33 43.36
CA VAL A 262 -48.50 17.15 42.25
C VAL A 262 -48.85 18.07 41.07
N SER A 263 -50.12 18.23 40.70
CA SER A 263 -50.55 19.15 39.63
C SER A 263 -50.08 20.57 39.93
N ARG A 264 -50.39 21.08 41.12
CA ARG A 264 -49.97 22.42 41.58
C ARG A 264 -48.45 22.57 41.63
N ALA A 265 -47.72 21.53 42.03
CA ALA A 265 -46.26 21.53 42.04
C ALA A 265 -45.64 21.56 40.63
N VAL A 266 -46.29 20.95 39.64
CA VAL A 266 -45.88 21.02 38.22
C VAL A 266 -46.25 22.39 37.63
N GLU A 267 -47.46 22.88 37.88
CA GLU A 267 -47.92 24.21 37.45
C GLU A 267 -47.02 25.34 37.97
N ALA A 268 -46.47 25.19 39.19
CA ALA A 268 -45.53 26.14 39.79
C ALA A 268 -44.14 26.19 39.11
N VAL A 269 -43.80 25.26 38.22
CA VAL A 269 -42.54 25.29 37.46
C VAL A 269 -42.68 26.23 36.24
N PRO A 270 -41.85 27.28 36.10
CA PRO A 270 -41.94 28.19 34.96
C PRO A 270 -41.81 27.46 33.61
N GLY A 271 -42.82 27.63 32.74
CA GLY A 271 -42.91 27.00 31.42
C GLY A 271 -43.64 25.65 31.38
N SER A 272 -44.09 25.10 32.51
CA SER A 272 -44.81 23.83 32.60
C SER A 272 -46.05 23.75 31.70
N ALA A 273 -46.86 24.81 31.65
CA ALA A 273 -48.07 24.88 30.83
C ALA A 273 -47.80 24.59 29.34
N ILE A 274 -46.69 25.13 28.79
CA ILE A 274 -46.30 24.91 27.38
C ILE A 274 -45.98 23.43 27.14
N VAL A 275 -45.34 22.76 28.11
CA VAL A 275 -45.02 21.32 28.03
C VAL A 275 -46.29 20.47 28.15
N ILE A 276 -47.24 20.86 29.00
CA ILE A 276 -48.53 20.17 29.17
C ILE A 276 -49.36 20.26 27.89
N ASP A 277 -49.50 21.45 27.30
CA ASP A 277 -50.25 21.63 26.05
C ASP A 277 -49.55 20.97 24.85
N TYR A 278 -48.20 20.94 24.83
CA TYR A 278 -47.44 20.17 23.83
C TYR A 278 -47.75 18.66 23.92
N ILE A 279 -47.68 18.08 25.13
CA ILE A 279 -47.99 16.65 25.35
C ILE A 279 -49.43 16.35 24.96
N LYS A 280 -50.38 17.21 25.36
CA LYS A 280 -51.82 17.07 25.08
C LYS A 280 -52.13 17.09 23.58
N ASN A 281 -51.59 18.08 22.86
CA ASN A 281 -51.79 18.22 21.41
C ASN A 281 -51.05 17.13 20.61
N SER A 282 -49.87 16.68 21.07
CA SER A 282 -49.14 15.58 20.42
C SER A 282 -49.90 14.25 20.59
N TYR A 283 -50.45 13.97 21.79
CA TYR A 283 -51.14 12.71 22.10
C TYR A 283 -52.46 12.54 21.33
N GLN A 284 -53.16 13.64 21.03
CA GLN A 284 -54.38 13.61 20.21
C GLN A 284 -54.15 13.20 18.75
N ASN A 285 -52.92 13.33 18.23
CA ASN A 285 -52.61 13.11 16.81
C ASN A 285 -51.78 11.83 16.57
N ASP A 286 -50.85 11.49 17.47
CA ASP A 286 -50.14 10.19 17.43
C ASP A 286 -49.74 9.74 18.86
N PRO A 287 -50.51 8.82 19.48
CA PRO A 287 -50.19 8.34 20.82
C PRO A 287 -48.93 7.45 20.87
N PHE A 288 -48.56 6.77 19.76
CA PHE A 288 -47.34 5.96 19.72
C PHE A 288 -46.10 6.84 19.71
N ARG A 289 -46.14 7.97 18.97
CA ARG A 289 -45.08 8.97 18.98
C ARG A 289 -44.88 9.56 20.38
N VAL A 290 -45.94 9.92 21.11
CA VAL A 290 -45.79 10.44 22.48
C VAL A 290 -45.19 9.39 23.42
N VAL A 291 -45.61 8.12 23.32
CA VAL A 291 -45.01 7.04 24.12
C VAL A 291 -43.53 6.83 23.76
N LEU A 292 -43.14 6.98 22.49
CA LEU A 292 -41.75 6.92 22.05
C LEU A 292 -40.93 8.12 22.56
N GLU A 293 -41.42 9.34 22.42
CA GLU A 293 -40.76 10.58 22.87
C GLU A 293 -40.62 10.59 24.40
N LEU A 294 -41.65 10.19 25.14
CA LEU A 294 -41.60 10.07 26.60
C LEU A 294 -40.67 8.92 27.05
N GLY A 295 -40.67 7.80 26.33
CA GLY A 295 -39.72 6.71 26.55
C GLY A 295 -38.26 7.12 26.29
N LEU A 296 -38.01 7.93 25.26
CA LEU A 296 -36.71 8.54 24.97
C LEU A 296 -36.31 9.58 26.01
N ALA A 297 -37.24 10.40 26.50
CA ALA A 297 -36.99 11.35 27.58
C ALA A 297 -36.64 10.63 28.90
N VAL A 298 -37.40 9.60 29.28
CA VAL A 298 -37.11 8.74 30.44
C VAL A 298 -35.78 8.01 30.25
N TYR A 299 -35.46 7.54 29.05
CA TYR A 299 -34.15 6.95 28.73
C TYR A 299 -33.02 7.98 28.84
N ALA A 300 -33.20 9.21 28.35
CA ALA A 300 -32.20 10.28 28.43
C ALA A 300 -31.97 10.72 29.89
N VAL A 301 -33.03 10.89 30.68
CA VAL A 301 -32.94 11.15 32.13
C VAL A 301 -32.24 9.99 32.84
N LYS A 302 -32.64 8.74 32.57
CA LYS A 302 -31.98 7.53 33.10
C LYS A 302 -30.50 7.44 32.67
N TYR A 303 -30.14 7.89 31.47
CA TYR A 303 -28.77 7.92 30.98
C TYR A 303 -27.93 9.01 31.66
N MET A 304 -28.48 10.22 31.84
CA MET A 304 -27.79 11.30 32.56
C MET A 304 -27.65 11.04 34.07
N LEU A 305 -28.65 10.40 34.68
CA LEU A 305 -28.63 9.97 36.08
C LEU A 305 -27.94 8.61 36.30
N SER A 306 -27.70 7.84 35.24
CA SER A 306 -26.87 6.64 35.34
C SER A 306 -25.48 7.06 35.81
N LYS A 307 -24.85 6.20 36.62
CA LYS A 307 -23.45 6.38 36.98
C LYS A 307 -22.63 6.29 35.68
N LYS A 308 -22.31 7.43 35.08
CA LYS A 308 -21.27 7.55 34.04
C LYS A 308 -20.08 6.73 34.52
N TYR A 309 -19.50 5.93 33.63
CA TYR A 309 -18.35 5.10 33.94
C TYR A 309 -17.22 5.99 34.44
N ARG A 310 -17.11 6.14 35.77
CA ARG A 310 -15.94 6.72 36.41
C ARG A 310 -14.88 5.68 36.18
N ILE A 311 -14.01 5.94 35.20
CA ILE A 311 -12.66 5.36 35.20
C ILE A 311 -12.18 5.59 36.63
N ASP A 312 -11.83 4.52 37.33
CA ASP A 312 -11.38 4.64 38.72
C ASP A 312 -10.01 5.28 38.68
N HIS A 313 -10.01 6.61 38.74
CA HIS A 313 -8.84 7.44 38.87
C HIS A 313 -8.39 7.34 40.33
N THR A 314 -7.95 6.14 40.72
CA THR A 314 -7.15 5.84 41.90
C THR A 314 -5.73 6.42 41.70
N HIS A 315 -5.66 7.67 41.25
CA HIS A 315 -4.46 8.47 41.21
C HIS A 315 -4.04 8.72 42.65
N VAL A 316 -3.05 7.95 43.09
CA VAL A 316 -2.20 8.32 44.23
C VAL A 316 -1.78 9.77 44.01
N GLN A 317 -2.19 10.67 44.91
CA GLN A 317 -1.77 12.06 44.85
C GLN A 317 -0.36 12.16 45.41
N LEU A 318 0.60 11.81 44.54
CA LEU A 318 2.03 11.95 44.79
C LEU A 318 2.32 13.40 45.22
N THR A 319 2.97 13.55 46.36
CA THR A 319 3.55 14.83 46.80
C THR A 319 4.60 15.31 45.81
N GLU A 320 4.92 16.61 45.82
CA GLU A 320 5.99 17.12 44.92
C GLU A 320 7.33 16.40 45.17
N LYS A 321 7.60 15.96 46.40
CA LYS A 321 8.76 15.14 46.75
C LYS A 321 8.73 13.74 46.11
N GLU A 322 7.60 13.03 46.18
CA GLU A 322 7.46 11.71 45.52
C GLU A 322 7.52 11.83 43.98
N ILE A 323 7.04 12.94 43.42
CA ILE A 323 7.19 13.24 41.98
C ILE A 323 8.67 13.45 41.63
N ASP A 324 9.40 14.24 42.41
CA ASP A 324 10.83 14.50 42.17
C ASP A 324 11.69 13.24 42.39
N GLU A 325 11.34 12.40 43.38
CA GLU A 325 11.97 11.09 43.60
C GLU A 325 11.70 10.12 42.43
N LEU A 326 10.45 9.99 41.99
CA LEU A 326 10.12 9.18 40.80
C LEU A 326 10.76 9.70 39.51
N VAL A 327 10.95 11.02 39.37
CA VAL A 327 11.66 11.62 38.22
C VAL A 327 13.17 11.38 38.30
N ALA A 328 13.75 11.32 39.51
CA ALA A 328 15.16 10.98 39.72
C ALA A 328 15.44 9.48 39.52
N GLU A 329 14.50 8.60 39.89
CA GLU A 329 14.56 7.16 39.65
C GLU A 329 14.24 6.78 38.19
N TRP A 330 13.53 7.63 37.44
CA TRP A 330 13.14 7.34 36.06
C TRP A 330 14.32 7.38 35.08
N ASN A 331 14.96 6.24 34.91
CA ASN A 331 15.81 5.98 33.76
C ASN A 331 14.95 5.59 32.53
N PRO A 332 14.88 6.41 31.46
CA PRO A 332 14.14 6.05 30.25
C PRO A 332 14.75 4.80 29.59
N GLU A 333 13.90 3.87 29.15
CA GLU A 333 14.34 2.78 28.28
C GLU A 333 14.93 3.37 26.98
N PRO A 334 16.06 2.84 26.49
CA PRO A 334 16.67 3.32 25.26
C PRO A 334 15.77 3.00 24.06
N LEU A 335 15.59 3.97 23.15
CA LEU A 335 14.75 3.84 21.95
C LEU A 335 15.12 2.64 21.05
N VAL A 336 16.36 2.15 21.17
CA VAL A 336 16.87 0.96 20.50
C VAL A 336 17.69 0.17 21.52
N GLN A 337 17.45 -1.14 21.59
CA GLN A 337 18.25 -2.05 22.43
C GLN A 337 19.69 -2.18 21.89
N PRO A 338 20.70 -2.48 22.73
CA PRO A 338 22.08 -2.67 22.28
C PRO A 338 22.18 -3.71 21.15
N LEU A 339 22.90 -3.37 20.08
CA LEU A 339 23.07 -4.26 18.93
C LEU A 339 23.73 -5.58 19.36
N SER A 340 23.05 -6.70 19.07
CA SER A 340 23.64 -8.04 19.12
C SER A 340 24.81 -8.16 18.13
N GLU A 341 25.69 -9.15 18.35
CA GLU A 341 26.84 -9.41 17.47
C GLU A 341 26.43 -9.61 16.00
N ILE A 342 25.33 -10.34 15.77
CA ILE A 342 24.78 -10.59 14.44
C ILE A 342 24.27 -9.29 13.80
N GLN A 343 23.60 -8.41 14.56
CA GLN A 343 23.14 -7.12 14.04
C GLN A 343 24.31 -6.19 13.70
N ARG A 344 25.44 -6.26 14.43
CA ARG A 344 26.67 -5.55 14.06
C ARG A 344 27.23 -6.10 12.77
N MET A 345 27.43 -7.43 12.68
CA MET A 345 27.85 -8.10 11.43
C MET A 345 26.94 -7.74 10.24
N GLU A 346 25.63 -7.69 10.42
CA GLU A 346 24.65 -7.35 9.38
C GLU A 346 24.78 -5.91 8.84
N LEU A 347 25.28 -4.99 9.67
CA LEU A 347 25.58 -3.59 9.33
C LEU A 347 26.99 -3.45 8.75
N ASP A 348 27.99 -4.03 9.41
CA ASP A 348 29.41 -3.99 8.99
C ASP A 348 29.63 -4.68 7.62
N LYS A 349 28.80 -5.68 7.29
CA LYS A 349 28.80 -6.37 5.99
C LYS A 349 27.89 -5.72 4.95
N ALA A 350 27.24 -4.59 5.24
CA ALA A 350 26.36 -3.91 4.28
C ALA A 350 27.17 -3.35 3.10
N GLN A 351 26.90 -3.84 1.89
CA GLN A 351 27.65 -3.47 0.70
C GLN A 351 27.09 -2.21 0.04
N VAL A 352 27.94 -1.18 -0.10
CA VAL A 352 27.64 0.03 -0.86
C VAL A 352 28.06 -0.14 -2.33
N ILE A 353 27.19 0.25 -3.25
CA ILE A 353 27.46 0.27 -4.69
C ILE A 353 27.87 1.67 -5.13
N VAL A 354 28.90 1.75 -5.98
CA VAL A 354 29.48 3.00 -6.49
C VAL A 354 29.09 3.18 -7.95
N GLY A 355 28.26 4.18 -8.23
CA GLY A 355 27.74 4.46 -9.57
C GLY A 355 26.47 3.65 -9.89
N ALA A 356 26.25 3.37 -11.18
CA ALA A 356 25.03 2.72 -11.64
C ALA A 356 24.91 1.26 -11.16
N GLN A 357 23.71 0.90 -10.69
CA GLN A 357 23.30 -0.49 -10.53
C GLN A 357 23.13 -1.13 -11.92
N GLY A 358 23.57 -2.37 -12.09
CA GLY A 358 23.55 -3.04 -13.39
C GLY A 358 23.94 -4.51 -13.31
N PRO A 359 24.38 -5.13 -14.41
CA PRO A 359 24.80 -6.54 -14.43
C PRO A 359 26.13 -6.78 -13.69
N LYS A 360 27.01 -5.77 -13.65
CA LYS A 360 28.34 -5.79 -13.01
C LYS A 360 28.66 -4.49 -12.24
N PRO A 361 27.91 -4.15 -11.17
CA PRO A 361 28.12 -2.93 -10.39
C PRO A 361 29.48 -2.93 -9.67
N LYS A 362 30.02 -1.73 -9.44
CA LYS A 362 31.25 -1.53 -8.64
C LYS A 362 30.91 -1.54 -7.16
N VAL A 363 31.52 -2.42 -6.38
CA VAL A 363 31.29 -2.53 -4.93
C VAL A 363 32.36 -1.74 -4.17
N GLN A 364 31.97 -0.88 -3.23
CA GLN A 364 32.89 0.01 -2.52
C GLN A 364 33.97 -0.76 -1.73
N SER A 365 33.60 -1.84 -1.05
CA SER A 365 34.48 -2.66 -0.20
C SER A 365 35.62 -3.34 -0.94
N THR A 366 35.40 -3.74 -2.19
CA THR A 366 36.40 -4.45 -3.02
C THR A 366 37.07 -3.55 -4.05
N GLY A 367 36.47 -2.39 -4.34
CA GLY A 367 36.84 -1.51 -5.45
C GLY A 367 36.57 -2.09 -6.85
N LYS A 368 36.03 -3.32 -6.95
CA LYS A 368 35.89 -4.10 -8.19
C LYS A 368 34.45 -4.13 -8.69
N ASN A 369 34.29 -4.40 -9.99
CA ASN A 369 33.01 -4.68 -10.61
C ASN A 369 32.70 -6.17 -10.44
N LEU A 370 31.64 -6.52 -9.71
CA LEU A 370 31.26 -7.90 -9.41
C LEU A 370 30.01 -8.31 -10.18
N LEU A 371 29.90 -9.56 -10.65
CA LEU A 371 28.69 -10.06 -11.33
C LEU A 371 27.51 -10.08 -10.34
N ASN A 372 26.48 -9.28 -10.57
CA ASN A 372 25.40 -9.07 -9.62
C ASN A 372 24.27 -10.09 -9.79
N LEU A 373 24.15 -11.01 -8.82
CA LEU A 373 23.06 -11.96 -8.65
C LEU A 373 22.24 -11.69 -7.36
N ALA A 374 22.27 -10.45 -6.86
CA ALA A 374 21.69 -10.06 -5.57
C ALA A 374 20.52 -9.06 -5.67
N SER A 375 20.33 -8.38 -6.81
CA SER A 375 19.26 -7.38 -7.00
C SER A 375 18.14 -7.86 -7.93
N ALA A 376 16.94 -7.31 -7.75
CA ALA A 376 15.73 -7.62 -8.52
C ALA A 376 15.72 -7.01 -9.95
N ASN A 377 16.88 -6.68 -10.52
CA ASN A 377 17.02 -6.13 -11.88
C ASN A 377 16.98 -7.25 -12.94
N PHE A 378 15.93 -8.06 -12.92
CA PHE A 378 15.85 -9.32 -13.69
C PHE A 378 15.96 -9.09 -15.21
N LEU A 379 15.37 -8.02 -15.74
CA LEU A 379 15.39 -7.69 -17.18
C LEU A 379 16.58 -6.80 -17.59
N GLY A 380 17.40 -6.32 -16.63
CA GLY A 380 18.55 -5.46 -16.90
C GLY A 380 18.21 -3.99 -17.25
N TYR A 381 16.93 -3.62 -17.20
CA TYR A 381 16.43 -2.31 -17.65
C TYR A 381 17.02 -1.09 -16.92
N ILE A 382 17.65 -1.24 -15.74
CA ILE A 382 18.25 -0.09 -15.02
C ILE A 382 19.36 0.58 -15.86
N THR A 383 20.01 -0.18 -16.74
CA THR A 383 21.08 0.28 -17.63
C THR A 383 20.64 0.51 -19.08
N ASN A 384 19.35 0.38 -19.42
CA ASN A 384 18.86 0.63 -20.77
C ASN A 384 18.92 2.13 -21.13
N GLU A 385 19.43 2.47 -22.31
CA GLU A 385 19.61 3.87 -22.74
C GLU A 385 18.28 4.55 -23.07
N ASP A 386 17.32 3.84 -23.67
CA ASP A 386 16.04 4.39 -24.11
C ASP A 386 15.19 4.88 -22.92
N ILE A 387 15.07 4.04 -21.89
CA ILE A 387 14.43 4.35 -20.59
C ILE A 387 15.15 5.52 -19.92
N LYS A 388 16.50 5.55 -19.91
CA LYS A 388 17.26 6.66 -19.31
C LYS A 388 17.03 7.98 -20.06
N GLN A 389 17.00 7.95 -21.38
CA GLN A 389 16.74 9.12 -22.21
C GLN A 389 15.30 9.63 -22.00
N LYS A 390 14.30 8.74 -21.92
CA LYS A 390 12.92 9.08 -21.57
C LYS A 390 12.80 9.65 -20.14
N ALA A 391 13.57 9.15 -19.18
CA ALA A 391 13.63 9.71 -17.83
C ALA A 391 14.19 11.14 -17.81
N ILE A 392 15.23 11.43 -18.61
CA ILE A 392 15.83 12.76 -18.75
C ILE A 392 14.84 13.74 -19.41
N GLU A 393 14.20 13.34 -20.51
CA GLU A 393 13.13 14.13 -21.16
C GLU A 393 11.99 14.45 -20.19
N THR A 394 11.55 13.46 -19.41
CA THR A 394 10.49 13.64 -18.41
C THR A 394 10.93 14.55 -17.27
N LEU A 395 12.18 14.45 -16.82
CA LEU A 395 12.76 15.33 -15.79
C LEU A 395 12.79 16.80 -16.24
N HIS A 396 13.10 17.06 -17.51
CA HIS A 396 13.06 18.42 -18.07
C HIS A 396 11.63 18.98 -18.16
N ASN A 397 10.65 18.14 -18.51
CA ASN A 397 9.26 18.58 -18.74
C ASN A 397 8.41 18.69 -17.46
N TYR A 398 8.63 17.81 -16.46
CA TYR A 398 7.80 17.69 -15.25
C TYR A 398 8.56 17.94 -13.94
N GLY A 399 9.88 18.10 -13.98
CA GLY A 399 10.71 18.28 -12.79
C GLY A 399 10.89 17.01 -11.95
N VAL A 400 11.41 17.18 -10.74
CA VAL A 400 11.88 16.07 -9.87
C VAL A 400 10.75 15.27 -9.23
N GLY A 401 9.59 15.88 -8.99
CA GLY A 401 8.45 15.24 -8.32
C GLY A 401 7.28 16.19 -8.09
N SER A 402 6.13 15.61 -7.73
CA SER A 402 4.84 16.32 -7.62
C SER A 402 4.66 17.15 -6.35
N CYS A 403 5.43 16.87 -5.29
CA CYS A 403 5.29 17.45 -3.95
C CYS A 403 3.89 17.34 -3.30
N GLY A 404 3.01 16.47 -3.82
CA GLY A 404 1.64 16.31 -3.32
C GLY A 404 1.08 14.89 -3.54
N PRO A 405 0.12 14.45 -2.72
CA PRO A 405 -0.58 13.19 -2.93
C PRO A 405 -1.52 13.29 -4.15
N PRO A 406 -1.81 12.18 -4.85
CA PRO A 406 -2.70 12.14 -6.01
C PRO A 406 -4.03 12.91 -5.85
N GLY A 407 -4.67 12.82 -4.68
CA GLY A 407 -5.94 13.50 -4.37
C GLY A 407 -5.84 15.00 -4.08
N PHE A 408 -4.64 15.55 -3.90
CA PHE A 408 -4.39 16.98 -3.66
C PHE A 408 -3.32 17.47 -4.64
N TYR A 409 -3.69 17.57 -5.91
CA TYR A 409 -2.89 18.05 -7.05
C TYR A 409 -1.63 17.23 -7.42
N GLY A 410 -1.36 16.10 -6.77
CA GLY A 410 -0.22 15.23 -7.08
C GLY A 410 -0.38 14.34 -8.33
N THR A 411 -1.51 14.40 -9.03
CA THR A 411 -1.78 13.56 -10.21
C THR A 411 -1.34 14.25 -11.49
N LEU A 412 -0.43 13.63 -12.22
CA LEU A 412 0.05 14.05 -13.54
C LEU A 412 -0.56 13.15 -14.63
N ASP A 413 -0.58 13.63 -15.87
CA ASP A 413 -0.99 12.87 -17.06
C ASP A 413 -0.20 11.56 -17.24
N VAL A 414 1.12 11.58 -17.03
CA VAL A 414 1.98 10.39 -17.06
C VAL A 414 1.60 9.33 -16.03
N HIS A 415 1.00 9.71 -14.90
CA HIS A 415 0.50 8.75 -13.90
C HIS A 415 -0.75 8.03 -14.42
N ILE A 416 -1.66 8.78 -15.05
CA ILE A 416 -2.89 8.25 -15.65
C ILE A 416 -2.59 7.43 -16.92
N ASN A 417 -1.51 7.73 -17.64
CA ASN A 417 -1.05 6.92 -18.76
C ASN A 417 -0.47 5.58 -18.29
N LEU A 418 0.41 5.58 -17.28
CA LEU A 418 0.91 4.34 -16.67
C LEU A 418 -0.21 3.46 -16.10
N GLU A 419 -1.25 4.04 -15.47
CA GLU A 419 -2.42 3.29 -15.01
C GLU A 419 -3.16 2.58 -16.17
N LYS A 420 -3.23 3.19 -17.36
CA LYS A 420 -3.78 2.56 -18.58
C LYS A 420 -2.83 1.51 -19.16
N ASP A 421 -1.52 1.75 -19.14
CA ASP A 421 -0.52 0.81 -19.65
C ASP A 421 -0.52 -0.49 -18.85
N ILE A 422 -0.54 -0.39 -17.52
CA ILE A 422 -0.67 -1.55 -16.62
C ILE A 422 -1.99 -2.29 -16.87
N ALA A 423 -3.11 -1.57 -17.00
CA ALA A 423 -4.42 -2.19 -17.25
C ALA A 423 -4.48 -2.87 -18.63
N ARG A 424 -3.94 -2.25 -19.68
CA ARG A 424 -3.81 -2.85 -21.03
C ARG A 424 -2.94 -4.10 -20.98
N PHE A 425 -1.75 -3.98 -20.40
CA PHE A 425 -0.78 -5.07 -20.36
C PHE A 425 -1.32 -6.28 -19.58
N LEU A 426 -2.01 -6.07 -18.45
CA LEU A 426 -2.68 -7.14 -17.70
C LEU A 426 -4.05 -7.58 -18.28
N GLY A 427 -4.66 -6.81 -19.18
CA GLY A 427 -6.01 -7.07 -19.70
C GLY A 427 -7.15 -6.84 -18.71
N THR A 428 -6.89 -6.17 -17.57
CA THR A 428 -7.90 -5.75 -16.59
C THR A 428 -8.70 -4.55 -17.12
N GLU A 429 -9.71 -4.09 -16.37
CA GLU A 429 -10.49 -2.90 -16.75
C GLU A 429 -9.75 -1.60 -16.41
N SER A 430 -9.11 -1.56 -15.23
CA SER A 430 -8.37 -0.40 -14.75
C SER A 430 -7.23 -0.83 -13.82
N ALA A 431 -6.31 0.11 -13.55
CA ALA A 431 -5.35 0.03 -12.46
C ALA A 431 -5.27 1.34 -11.66
N ILE A 432 -4.63 1.29 -10.49
CA ILE A 432 -4.26 2.43 -9.64
C ILE A 432 -2.79 2.27 -9.22
N ILE A 433 -1.98 3.33 -9.30
CA ILE A 433 -0.57 3.30 -8.89
C ILE A 433 -0.32 3.91 -7.50
N TYR A 434 0.69 3.38 -6.82
CA TYR A 434 1.12 3.73 -5.47
C TYR A 434 2.63 4.05 -5.46
N ALA A 435 3.07 5.03 -4.66
CA ALA A 435 4.44 5.51 -4.69
C ALA A 435 5.51 4.56 -4.07
N GLN A 436 5.10 3.56 -3.27
CA GLN A 436 6.00 2.52 -2.74
C GLN A 436 5.37 1.12 -2.76
N GLY A 437 6.07 0.13 -3.32
CA GLY A 437 5.58 -1.25 -3.47
C GLY A 437 5.22 -1.93 -2.15
N PHE A 438 6.09 -1.84 -1.12
CA PHE A 438 5.82 -2.42 0.21
C PHE A 438 4.53 -1.89 0.86
N SER A 439 4.27 -0.59 0.71
CA SER A 439 3.07 0.09 1.22
C SER A 439 1.83 -0.12 0.34
N THR A 440 1.99 -0.70 -0.86
CA THR A 440 0.89 -0.96 -1.79
C THR A 440 -0.03 -2.02 -1.22
N ILE A 441 0.40 -3.29 -1.12
CA ILE A 441 -0.48 -4.39 -0.72
C ILE A 441 -1.07 -4.22 0.69
N SER A 442 -0.32 -3.61 1.61
CA SER A 442 -0.81 -3.29 2.95
C SER A 442 -1.90 -2.22 2.94
N SER A 443 -1.85 -1.25 2.02
CA SER A 443 -2.94 -0.30 1.77
C SER A 443 -4.11 -0.91 0.99
N VAL A 444 -3.87 -1.84 0.06
CA VAL A 444 -4.94 -2.55 -0.70
C VAL A 444 -5.80 -3.37 0.26
N ILE A 445 -5.17 -4.26 1.05
CA ILE A 445 -5.88 -5.14 1.99
C ILE A 445 -6.70 -4.33 3.00
N ALA A 446 -6.18 -3.21 3.51
CA ALA A 446 -6.86 -2.34 4.47
C ALA A 446 -7.99 -1.47 3.86
N ALA A 447 -7.98 -1.22 2.55
CA ALA A 447 -9.07 -0.52 1.86
C ALA A 447 -10.34 -1.38 1.81
N PHE A 448 -10.17 -2.69 1.55
CA PHE A 448 -11.28 -3.64 1.38
C PHE A 448 -11.64 -4.40 2.65
N SER A 449 -10.68 -4.95 3.40
CA SER A 449 -10.93 -5.80 4.56
C SER A 449 -10.78 -5.02 5.87
N LYS A 450 -11.75 -5.18 6.78
CA LYS A 450 -11.84 -4.43 8.05
C LYS A 450 -12.21 -5.38 9.19
N ARG A 451 -12.18 -4.89 10.44
CA ARG A 451 -12.63 -5.64 11.62
C ARG A 451 -14.02 -6.24 11.40
N GLY A 452 -14.09 -7.57 11.41
CA GLY A 452 -15.32 -8.35 11.21
C GLY A 452 -15.33 -9.15 9.90
N ASP A 453 -14.52 -8.77 8.91
CA ASP A 453 -14.27 -9.56 7.70
C ASP A 453 -13.30 -10.72 7.97
N ILE A 454 -13.18 -11.65 7.01
CA ILE A 454 -12.31 -12.82 7.09
C ILE A 454 -11.29 -12.81 5.96
N ILE A 455 -10.02 -13.03 6.32
CA ILE A 455 -8.93 -13.26 5.38
C ILE A 455 -8.42 -14.70 5.59
N VAL A 456 -8.21 -15.42 4.49
CA VAL A 456 -7.50 -16.70 4.44
C VAL A 456 -6.20 -16.46 3.69
N ALA A 457 -5.05 -16.62 4.35
CA ALA A 457 -3.75 -16.27 3.76
C ALA A 457 -2.78 -17.45 3.80
N ASP A 458 -1.93 -17.54 2.77
CA ASP A 458 -0.84 -18.50 2.68
C ASP A 458 0.25 -18.13 3.71
N ASP A 459 0.68 -19.08 4.54
CA ASP A 459 1.68 -18.79 5.59
C ASP A 459 3.12 -18.59 5.07
N GLY A 460 3.38 -18.85 3.79
CA GLY A 460 4.63 -18.51 3.12
C GLY A 460 4.75 -17.05 2.65
N CYS A 461 3.64 -16.30 2.63
CA CYS A 461 3.57 -14.94 2.09
C CYS A 461 4.57 -13.95 2.70
N ASN A 462 5.06 -13.05 1.85
CA ASN A 462 6.03 -12.00 2.19
C ASN A 462 5.58 -11.04 3.31
N PHE A 463 6.57 -10.32 3.88
CA PHE A 463 6.37 -9.40 5.01
C PHE A 463 5.36 -8.27 4.73
N ALA A 464 5.23 -7.80 3.48
CA ALA A 464 4.26 -6.75 3.11
C ALA A 464 2.82 -7.26 3.20
N VAL A 465 2.57 -8.49 2.72
CA VAL A 465 1.29 -9.20 2.89
C VAL A 465 1.00 -9.40 4.39
N GLN A 466 1.96 -9.92 5.16
CA GLN A 466 1.79 -10.15 6.60
C GLN A 466 1.44 -8.86 7.36
N LYS A 467 2.05 -7.71 7.02
CA LYS A 467 1.68 -6.41 7.60
C LYS A 467 0.33 -5.91 7.10
N GLY A 468 -0.05 -6.15 5.84
CA GLY A 468 -1.38 -5.84 5.32
C GLY A 468 -2.51 -6.57 6.06
N THR A 469 -2.36 -7.88 6.30
CA THR A 469 -3.34 -8.65 7.08
C THR A 469 -3.42 -8.12 8.52
N GLN A 470 -2.28 -7.83 9.17
CA GLN A 470 -2.21 -7.25 10.52
C GLN A 470 -2.91 -5.87 10.60
N ILE A 471 -2.65 -4.96 9.65
CA ILE A 471 -3.21 -3.60 9.61
C ILE A 471 -4.73 -3.61 9.38
N SER A 472 -5.26 -4.58 8.62
CA SER A 472 -6.70 -4.72 8.35
C SER A 472 -7.57 -4.94 9.60
N ARG A 473 -6.99 -5.51 10.67
CA ARG A 473 -7.69 -5.95 11.89
C ARG A 473 -8.83 -6.95 11.63
N SER A 474 -8.78 -7.66 10.50
CA SER A 474 -9.72 -8.71 10.10
C SER A 474 -9.51 -10.00 10.90
N ASN A 475 -10.44 -10.95 10.82
CA ASN A 475 -10.23 -12.31 11.33
C ASN A 475 -9.33 -13.09 10.35
N ILE A 476 -8.06 -13.24 10.68
CA ILE A 476 -7.09 -13.92 9.81
C ILE A 476 -7.06 -15.41 10.15
N LYS A 477 -7.18 -16.25 9.12
CA LYS A 477 -6.96 -17.69 9.18
C LYS A 477 -5.81 -17.99 8.21
N TRP A 478 -4.88 -18.83 8.62
CA TRP A 478 -3.74 -19.22 7.80
C TRP A 478 -3.93 -20.64 7.29
N PHE A 479 -3.49 -20.90 6.06
CA PHE A 479 -3.31 -22.25 5.53
C PHE A 479 -1.83 -22.46 5.22
N LYS A 480 -1.37 -23.71 5.30
CA LYS A 480 0.03 -24.05 5.04
C LYS A 480 0.45 -23.64 3.64
N HIS A 481 1.65 -23.08 3.54
CA HIS A 481 2.27 -22.65 2.30
C HIS A 481 2.10 -23.67 1.17
N ASN A 482 1.46 -23.22 0.09
CA ASN A 482 1.22 -23.97 -1.14
C ASN A 482 0.34 -25.25 -1.01
N ASP A 483 -0.29 -25.50 0.15
CA ASP A 483 -1.13 -26.69 0.41
C ASP A 483 -2.62 -26.40 0.14
N MET A 484 -3.11 -26.86 -1.02
CA MET A 484 -4.51 -26.68 -1.43
C MET A 484 -5.50 -27.54 -0.63
N ALA A 485 -5.07 -28.64 -0.02
CA ALA A 485 -5.92 -29.46 0.84
C ALA A 485 -6.11 -28.79 2.20
N ASP A 486 -5.05 -28.14 2.73
CA ASP A 486 -5.15 -27.32 3.94
C ASP A 486 -5.96 -26.04 3.70
N LEU A 487 -5.84 -25.41 2.53
CA LEU A 487 -6.70 -24.30 2.10
C LEU A 487 -8.19 -24.73 2.07
N GLU A 488 -8.53 -25.83 1.40
CA GLU A 488 -9.90 -26.39 1.41
C GLU A 488 -10.39 -26.66 2.84
N ARG A 489 -9.57 -27.30 3.69
CA ARG A 489 -9.89 -27.57 5.10
C ARG A 489 -10.22 -26.29 5.89
N VAL A 490 -9.47 -25.20 5.67
CA VAL A 490 -9.72 -23.88 6.29
C VAL A 490 -10.99 -23.23 5.75
N LEU A 491 -11.21 -23.26 4.44
CA LEU A 491 -12.43 -22.74 3.81
C LEU A 491 -13.68 -23.49 4.28
N GLU A 492 -13.61 -24.81 4.43
CA GLU A 492 -14.67 -25.63 5.03
C GLU A 492 -14.95 -25.25 6.49
N SER A 493 -13.92 -25.07 7.32
CA SER A 493 -14.12 -24.72 8.74
C SER A 493 -14.84 -23.38 8.87
N ILE A 494 -14.43 -22.37 8.10
CA ILE A 494 -15.08 -21.05 8.04
C ILE A 494 -16.51 -21.18 7.49
N GLN A 495 -16.75 -22.05 6.52
CA GLN A 495 -18.09 -22.29 5.98
C GLN A 495 -19.02 -22.91 7.03
N LYS A 496 -18.52 -23.86 7.85
CA LYS A 496 -19.22 -24.48 8.97
C LYS A 496 -19.49 -23.46 10.09
N GLU A 497 -18.47 -22.71 10.53
CA GLU A 497 -18.55 -21.59 11.48
C GLU A 497 -19.60 -20.54 11.03
N THR A 498 -19.61 -20.18 9.75
CA THR A 498 -20.53 -19.14 9.22
C THR A 498 -21.98 -19.64 9.16
N LYS A 499 -22.21 -20.92 8.84
CA LYS A 499 -23.57 -21.50 8.79
C LYS A 499 -24.26 -21.49 10.16
N SER A 500 -23.57 -21.93 11.22
CA SER A 500 -24.14 -21.91 12.58
C SER A 500 -24.37 -20.48 13.09
N VAL A 501 -23.44 -19.56 12.83
CA VAL A 501 -23.61 -18.14 13.19
C VAL A 501 -24.80 -17.50 12.47
N ARG A 502 -25.02 -17.77 11.17
CA ARG A 502 -26.19 -17.27 10.43
C ARG A 502 -27.52 -17.84 10.93
N ALA A 503 -27.56 -19.13 11.29
CA ALA A 503 -28.75 -19.75 11.87
C ALA A 503 -29.13 -19.13 13.23
N SER A 504 -28.13 -18.75 14.03
CA SER A 504 -28.33 -18.17 15.37
C SER A 504 -28.56 -16.64 15.42
N LYS A 505 -28.04 -15.87 14.44
CA LYS A 505 -28.13 -14.40 14.43
C LYS A 505 -28.23 -13.85 13.00
N LYS A 506 -29.18 -12.92 12.78
CA LYS A 506 -29.31 -12.09 11.55
C LYS A 506 -28.13 -11.11 11.40
N ARG A 507 -26.93 -11.64 11.16
CA ARG A 507 -25.71 -10.86 10.90
C ARG A 507 -25.56 -10.55 9.40
N PRO A 508 -24.98 -9.39 9.03
CA PRO A 508 -24.71 -9.04 7.64
C PRO A 508 -23.71 -10.02 7.00
N LEU A 509 -23.66 -10.03 5.67
CA LEU A 509 -22.79 -10.91 4.90
C LEU A 509 -21.32 -10.51 5.08
N THR A 510 -20.57 -11.28 5.88
CA THR A 510 -19.12 -11.12 6.08
C THR A 510 -18.36 -11.16 4.76
N ARG A 511 -17.46 -10.19 4.52
CA ARG A 511 -16.58 -10.21 3.34
C ARG A 511 -15.42 -11.17 3.58
N ARG A 512 -14.96 -11.79 2.50
CA ARG A 512 -14.11 -12.98 2.51
C ARG A 512 -13.07 -12.88 1.40
N PHE A 513 -11.79 -12.97 1.77
CA PHE A 513 -10.65 -12.86 0.87
C PHE A 513 -9.71 -14.06 1.05
N ILE A 514 -9.17 -14.59 -0.03
CA ILE A 514 -7.97 -15.41 -0.08
C ILE A 514 -6.82 -14.48 -0.49
N VAL A 515 -5.64 -14.63 0.13
CA VAL A 515 -4.45 -13.81 -0.16
C VAL A 515 -3.25 -14.73 -0.36
N THR A 516 -2.54 -14.55 -1.49
CA THR A 516 -1.37 -15.34 -1.88
C THR A 516 -0.40 -14.48 -2.70
N GLU A 517 0.88 -14.85 -2.74
CA GLU A 517 1.79 -14.38 -3.79
C GLU A 517 1.58 -15.18 -5.08
N GLY A 518 2.01 -14.62 -6.21
CA GLY A 518 2.14 -15.32 -7.48
C GLY A 518 3.42 -16.15 -7.54
N LEU A 519 4.57 -15.46 -7.50
CA LEU A 519 5.87 -16.06 -7.17
C LEU A 519 6.29 -15.62 -5.76
N PHE A 520 6.52 -16.55 -4.85
CA PHE A 520 6.78 -16.25 -3.44
C PHE A 520 8.20 -15.70 -3.21
N GLN A 521 8.31 -14.50 -2.64
CA GLN A 521 9.59 -13.81 -2.39
C GLN A 521 10.55 -14.54 -1.42
N ASN A 522 10.03 -15.52 -0.69
CA ASN A 522 10.66 -16.24 0.42
C ASN A 522 11.13 -17.67 0.06
N TYR A 523 10.57 -18.23 -1.02
CA TYR A 523 10.71 -19.63 -1.41
C TYR A 523 11.05 -19.79 -2.90
N GLY A 524 10.75 -18.79 -3.74
CA GLY A 524 11.04 -18.78 -5.18
C GLY A 524 10.16 -19.72 -6.00
N ASP A 525 9.10 -20.27 -5.43
CA ASP A 525 8.11 -21.13 -6.08
C ASP A 525 6.81 -20.39 -6.39
N MET A 526 5.85 -21.09 -6.99
CA MET A 526 4.65 -20.54 -7.60
C MET A 526 3.39 -21.12 -6.93
N ALA A 527 2.36 -20.30 -6.75
CA ALA A 527 1.05 -20.80 -6.32
C ALA A 527 0.33 -21.61 -7.42
N PRO A 528 -0.48 -22.64 -7.10
CA PRO A 528 -1.39 -23.30 -8.04
C PRO A 528 -2.64 -22.43 -8.22
N LEU A 529 -2.51 -21.37 -9.02
CA LEU A 529 -3.56 -20.37 -9.19
C LEU A 529 -4.86 -20.99 -9.73
N ASP A 530 -4.78 -22.02 -10.57
CA ASP A 530 -5.94 -22.78 -11.05
C ASP A 530 -6.77 -23.36 -9.89
N LYS A 531 -6.12 -23.92 -8.87
CA LYS A 531 -6.77 -24.52 -7.69
C LYS A 531 -7.25 -23.48 -6.69
N ILE A 532 -6.50 -22.39 -6.52
CA ILE A 532 -6.96 -21.24 -5.73
C ILE A 532 -8.24 -20.65 -6.36
N MET A 533 -8.33 -20.60 -7.69
CA MET A 533 -9.51 -20.12 -8.42
C MET A 533 -10.68 -21.12 -8.40
N GLU A 534 -10.42 -22.42 -8.47
CA GLU A 534 -11.43 -23.47 -8.24
C GLU A 534 -12.06 -23.32 -6.83
N LEU A 535 -11.22 -23.19 -5.80
CA LEU A 535 -11.65 -23.03 -4.40
C LEU A 535 -12.33 -21.68 -4.14
N LYS A 536 -11.83 -20.57 -4.72
CA LYS A 536 -12.51 -19.26 -4.74
C LYS A 536 -13.95 -19.41 -5.20
N ASN A 537 -14.15 -20.07 -6.34
CA ASN A 537 -15.45 -20.23 -6.99
C ASN A 537 -16.36 -21.22 -6.25
N LYS A 538 -15.81 -22.26 -5.60
CA LYS A 538 -16.52 -23.20 -4.74
C LYS A 538 -17.05 -22.54 -3.46
N TYR A 539 -16.22 -21.78 -2.74
CA TYR A 539 -16.55 -21.20 -1.42
C TYR A 539 -17.04 -19.75 -1.43
N LYS A 540 -17.05 -19.09 -2.60
CA LYS A 540 -17.47 -17.70 -2.83
C LYS A 540 -16.61 -16.70 -2.04
N TYR A 541 -15.30 -16.77 -2.28
CA TYR A 541 -14.31 -15.81 -1.79
C TYR A 541 -13.91 -14.83 -2.91
N ARG A 542 -13.17 -13.78 -2.54
CA ARG A 542 -12.37 -12.97 -3.47
C ARG A 542 -10.90 -13.36 -3.35
N VAL A 543 -10.08 -13.11 -4.36
CA VAL A 543 -8.62 -13.31 -4.34
C VAL A 543 -7.90 -11.98 -4.43
N ILE A 544 -6.90 -11.79 -3.57
CA ILE A 544 -5.86 -10.76 -3.70
C ILE A 544 -4.58 -11.51 -4.05
N LEU A 545 -4.06 -11.28 -5.25
CA LEU A 545 -2.86 -11.94 -5.78
C LEU A 545 -1.71 -10.94 -5.83
N ASP A 546 -0.61 -11.23 -5.12
CA ASP A 546 0.61 -10.41 -5.15
C ASP A 546 1.56 -10.93 -6.25
N GLU A 547 1.45 -10.35 -7.44
CA GLU A 547 2.32 -10.60 -8.59
C GLU A 547 3.68 -9.87 -8.48
N SER A 548 4.06 -9.28 -7.33
CA SER A 548 5.25 -8.41 -7.23
C SER A 548 6.57 -9.04 -7.69
N ASN A 549 6.70 -10.38 -7.65
CA ASN A 549 7.89 -11.10 -8.10
C ASN A 549 7.65 -11.95 -9.37
N SER A 550 6.49 -11.79 -10.03
CA SER A 550 6.09 -12.52 -11.24
C SER A 550 5.66 -11.61 -12.39
N PHE A 551 5.19 -10.40 -12.09
CA PHE A 551 4.92 -9.35 -13.07
C PHE A 551 6.20 -8.93 -13.82
N GLY A 552 6.14 -8.94 -15.14
CA GLY A 552 7.28 -8.78 -16.04
C GLY A 552 8.24 -9.97 -16.11
N LEU A 553 7.92 -11.11 -15.49
CA LEU A 553 8.88 -12.22 -15.29
C LEU A 553 8.33 -13.62 -15.58
N LEU A 554 7.03 -13.85 -15.38
CA LEU A 554 6.37 -15.13 -15.66
C LEU A 554 5.34 -15.00 -16.78
N GLY A 555 5.10 -16.11 -17.48
CA GLY A 555 4.26 -16.16 -18.67
C GLY A 555 5.04 -15.85 -19.95
N LYS A 556 4.41 -16.06 -21.12
CA LYS A 556 5.07 -15.89 -22.44
C LYS A 556 5.31 -14.42 -22.79
N THR A 557 4.48 -13.52 -22.25
CA THR A 557 4.54 -12.07 -22.46
C THR A 557 4.92 -11.32 -21.18
N GLY A 558 5.19 -12.03 -20.08
CA GLY A 558 5.57 -11.44 -18.80
C GLY A 558 4.38 -10.93 -17.97
N ARG A 559 3.15 -11.37 -18.26
CA ARG A 559 1.94 -10.89 -17.57
C ARG A 559 1.78 -11.40 -16.14
N GLY A 560 2.59 -12.37 -15.72
CA GLY A 560 2.56 -12.95 -14.38
C GLY A 560 1.93 -14.34 -14.34
N LEU A 561 1.51 -14.75 -13.14
CA LEU A 561 1.02 -16.09 -12.86
C LEU A 561 -0.33 -16.39 -13.55
N THR A 562 -1.16 -15.37 -13.74
CA THR A 562 -2.40 -15.47 -14.54
C THR A 562 -2.17 -16.03 -15.94
N GLU A 563 -1.13 -15.58 -16.65
CA GLU A 563 -0.74 -16.09 -17.97
C GLU A 563 -0.18 -17.51 -17.92
N VAL A 564 0.54 -17.88 -16.85
CA VAL A 564 1.10 -19.24 -16.68
C VAL A 564 0.02 -20.32 -16.60
N TYR A 565 -1.06 -20.06 -15.85
CA TYR A 565 -2.18 -21.01 -15.71
C TYR A 565 -3.34 -20.77 -16.69
N ASN A 566 -3.20 -19.85 -17.64
CA ASN A 566 -4.27 -19.44 -18.57
C ASN A 566 -5.57 -19.03 -17.82
N VAL A 567 -5.41 -18.35 -16.69
CA VAL A 567 -6.50 -17.77 -15.89
C VAL A 567 -6.77 -16.36 -16.39
N SER A 568 -8.03 -16.01 -16.64
CA SER A 568 -8.43 -14.64 -16.99
C SER A 568 -8.02 -13.67 -15.88
N PRO A 569 -7.22 -12.62 -16.17
CA PRO A 569 -6.85 -11.61 -15.17
C PRO A 569 -8.05 -10.86 -14.58
N ARG A 570 -9.21 -10.88 -15.26
CA ARG A 570 -10.49 -10.31 -14.79
C ARG A 570 -11.22 -11.19 -13.78
N ASP A 571 -10.85 -12.47 -13.69
CA ASP A 571 -11.44 -13.38 -12.70
C ASP A 571 -10.76 -13.20 -11.33
N VAL A 572 -9.56 -12.60 -11.28
CA VAL A 572 -8.85 -12.24 -10.04
C VAL A 572 -9.32 -10.85 -9.59
N ASP A 573 -9.86 -10.73 -8.38
CA ASP A 573 -10.56 -9.50 -7.95
C ASP A 573 -9.61 -8.30 -7.74
N MET A 574 -8.38 -8.58 -7.31
CA MET A 574 -7.29 -7.61 -7.12
C MET A 574 -5.97 -8.28 -7.48
N ILE A 575 -5.32 -7.79 -8.54
CA ILE A 575 -3.93 -8.11 -8.88
C ILE A 575 -3.06 -6.97 -8.34
N VAL A 576 -2.18 -7.26 -7.40
CA VAL A 576 -1.27 -6.30 -6.78
C VAL A 576 0.14 -6.59 -7.29
N GLY A 577 0.96 -5.56 -7.53
CA GLY A 577 2.33 -5.76 -7.99
C GLY A 577 3.28 -4.60 -7.66
N SER A 578 4.58 -4.87 -7.80
CA SER A 578 5.67 -3.93 -7.53
C SER A 578 6.38 -3.55 -8.83
N MET A 579 6.60 -2.25 -9.03
CA MET A 579 7.35 -1.72 -10.17
C MET A 579 8.85 -1.52 -9.85
N ALA A 580 9.22 -1.70 -8.57
CA ALA A 580 10.60 -1.58 -8.08
C ALA A 580 11.50 -2.79 -8.42
N ASN A 581 10.94 -3.83 -9.05
CA ASN A 581 11.64 -5.03 -9.49
C ASN A 581 11.96 -4.92 -10.99
N SER A 582 11.15 -5.54 -11.84
CA SER A 582 11.42 -5.76 -13.27
C SER A 582 11.41 -4.49 -14.14
N PHE A 583 10.84 -3.38 -13.65
CA PHE A 583 10.41 -2.22 -14.46
C PHE A 583 11.23 -0.93 -14.26
N SER A 584 12.41 -1.00 -13.61
CA SER A 584 13.31 0.15 -13.39
C SER A 584 12.71 1.38 -12.69
N ALA A 585 11.57 1.22 -12.03
CA ALA A 585 10.84 2.31 -11.38
C ALA A 585 10.91 2.17 -9.85
N ASN A 586 10.01 2.85 -9.16
CA ASN A 586 9.65 2.58 -7.78
C ASN A 586 8.12 2.45 -7.72
N GLY A 587 7.58 2.11 -6.56
CA GLY A 587 6.14 2.00 -6.38
C GLY A 587 5.57 0.63 -6.70
N GLY A 588 4.25 0.59 -6.76
CA GLY A 588 3.46 -0.59 -7.06
C GLY A 588 2.09 -0.20 -7.59
N PHE A 589 1.26 -1.18 -7.89
CA PHE A 589 -0.08 -0.97 -8.43
C PHE A 589 -1.09 -1.95 -7.85
N CYS A 590 -2.36 -1.64 -8.02
CA CYS A 590 -3.46 -2.59 -7.90
C CYS A 590 -4.31 -2.50 -9.18
N ALA A 591 -4.55 -3.64 -9.82
CA ALA A 591 -5.29 -3.78 -11.07
C ALA A 591 -6.51 -4.70 -10.87
N GLY A 592 -7.58 -4.43 -11.62
CA GLY A 592 -8.84 -5.17 -11.51
C GLY A 592 -9.98 -4.43 -12.20
N ASN A 593 -11.20 -4.55 -11.65
CA ASN A 593 -12.37 -3.83 -12.12
C ASN A 593 -12.33 -2.34 -11.71
N LYS A 594 -13.10 -1.51 -12.41
CA LYS A 594 -13.14 -0.06 -12.17
C LYS A 594 -13.61 0.31 -10.76
N GLU A 595 -14.60 -0.38 -10.19
CA GLU A 595 -15.07 -0.07 -8.82
C GLU A 595 -14.02 -0.42 -7.76
N VAL A 596 -13.20 -1.45 -8.01
CA VAL A 596 -12.07 -1.82 -7.16
C VAL A 596 -11.01 -0.71 -7.20
N VAL A 597 -10.71 -0.16 -8.37
CA VAL A 597 -9.80 0.98 -8.52
C VAL A 597 -10.35 2.26 -7.88
N ASP A 598 -11.58 2.65 -8.18
CA ASP A 598 -12.17 3.91 -7.68
C ASP A 598 -12.35 3.89 -6.16
N HIS A 599 -12.73 2.75 -5.56
CA HIS A 599 -12.80 2.59 -4.10
C HIS A 599 -11.43 2.80 -3.43
N GLN A 600 -10.33 2.39 -4.08
CA GLN A 600 -8.98 2.61 -3.58
C GLN A 600 -8.54 4.07 -3.70
N ARG A 601 -8.96 4.81 -4.72
CA ARG A 601 -8.70 6.26 -4.81
C ARG A 601 -9.33 7.05 -3.65
N LEU A 602 -10.44 6.56 -3.11
CA LEU A 602 -11.16 7.19 -1.98
C LEU A 602 -10.74 6.67 -0.59
N SER A 603 -10.16 5.47 -0.49
CA SER A 603 -9.93 4.80 0.81
C SER A 603 -8.57 4.15 1.02
N GLY A 604 -7.71 4.09 -0.01
CA GLY A 604 -6.36 3.58 0.07
C GLY A 604 -5.45 4.55 0.80
N GLN A 605 -5.09 4.25 2.05
CA GLN A 605 -4.30 5.13 2.92
C GLN A 605 -2.96 5.57 2.28
N ALA A 606 -2.25 4.65 1.62
CA ALA A 606 -0.98 4.96 0.95
C ALA A 606 -1.14 5.71 -0.39
N PHE A 607 -2.38 5.86 -0.90
CA PHE A 607 -2.70 6.68 -2.08
C PHE A 607 -3.17 8.08 -1.67
N VAL A 608 -4.02 8.18 -0.63
CA VAL A 608 -4.60 9.45 -0.17
C VAL A 608 -3.59 10.28 0.64
N PHE A 609 -2.72 9.65 1.42
CA PHE A 609 -1.84 10.31 2.40
C PHE A 609 -0.34 10.18 2.09
N SER A 610 0.04 9.84 0.86
CA SER A 610 1.44 9.80 0.41
C SER A 610 1.61 10.55 -0.91
N ALA A 611 2.73 11.25 -1.08
CA ALA A 611 3.04 11.92 -2.34
C ALA A 611 3.06 10.92 -3.50
N SER A 612 2.68 11.35 -4.70
CA SER A 612 2.69 10.47 -5.87
C SER A 612 4.11 10.05 -6.26
N ILE A 613 4.21 9.00 -7.09
CA ILE A 613 5.47 8.63 -7.74
C ILE A 613 6.04 9.84 -8.54
N PRO A 614 7.36 10.02 -8.62
CA PRO A 614 7.97 10.97 -9.56
C PRO A 614 7.62 10.66 -11.02
N ALA A 615 7.31 11.71 -11.79
CA ALA A 615 6.92 11.62 -13.20
C ALA A 615 7.87 10.74 -14.03
N MET A 616 9.18 10.96 -13.89
CA MET A 616 10.21 10.19 -14.60
C MET A 616 10.13 8.68 -14.34
N LEU A 617 9.81 8.25 -13.11
CA LEU A 617 9.71 6.83 -12.77
C LEU A 617 8.40 6.22 -13.29
N ALA A 618 7.33 7.01 -13.43
CA ALA A 618 6.11 6.55 -14.08
C ALA A 618 6.34 6.31 -15.58
N VAL A 619 7.08 7.20 -16.25
CA VAL A 619 7.48 7.02 -17.65
C VAL A 619 8.45 5.84 -17.81
N CYS A 620 9.42 5.64 -16.89
CA CYS A 620 10.28 4.45 -16.90
C CYS A 620 9.47 3.13 -16.87
N ALA A 621 8.44 3.05 -16.02
CA ALA A 621 7.59 1.86 -15.93
C ALA A 621 6.75 1.65 -17.20
N SER A 622 6.21 2.73 -17.78
CA SER A 622 5.46 2.70 -19.05
C SER A 622 6.35 2.22 -20.22
N GLU A 623 7.57 2.75 -20.33
CA GLU A 623 8.53 2.34 -21.36
C GLU A 623 9.04 0.89 -21.14
N ALA A 624 9.21 0.46 -19.88
CA ALA A 624 9.51 -0.94 -19.58
C ALA A 624 8.37 -1.91 -19.96
N ILE A 625 7.11 -1.48 -19.86
CA ILE A 625 5.95 -2.22 -20.41
C ILE A 625 5.99 -2.22 -21.94
N ASN A 626 6.26 -1.08 -22.58
CA ASN A 626 6.37 -0.97 -24.04
C ASN A 626 7.46 -1.88 -24.63
N ILE A 627 8.63 -1.94 -23.99
CA ILE A 627 9.74 -2.84 -24.39
C ILE A 627 9.37 -4.32 -24.19
N LEU A 628 8.49 -4.65 -23.23
CA LEU A 628 7.93 -6.00 -23.06
C LEU A 628 6.87 -6.34 -24.13
N GLU A 629 5.92 -5.44 -24.40
CA GLU A 629 4.81 -5.67 -25.35
C GLU A 629 5.23 -5.62 -26.82
N HIS A 630 6.16 -4.74 -27.18
CA HIS A 630 6.47 -4.39 -28.57
C HIS A 630 7.96 -4.42 -28.91
N GLY A 631 8.84 -4.46 -27.91
CA GLY A 631 10.29 -4.52 -28.07
C GLY A 631 10.86 -5.94 -27.96
N GLN A 632 12.05 -6.03 -27.34
CA GLN A 632 12.80 -7.28 -27.16
C GLN A 632 12.30 -8.17 -25.98
N GLY A 633 11.16 -7.86 -25.37
CA GLY A 633 10.58 -8.56 -24.23
C GLY A 633 10.59 -10.09 -24.31
N PRO A 634 9.99 -10.72 -25.33
CA PRO A 634 9.94 -12.18 -25.46
C PRO A 634 11.33 -12.84 -25.55
N LYS A 635 12.33 -12.13 -26.08
CA LYS A 635 13.72 -12.58 -26.09
C LYS A 635 14.33 -12.51 -24.69
N LEU A 636 14.18 -11.38 -23.99
CA LEU A 636 14.71 -11.20 -22.63
C LEU A 636 14.08 -12.18 -21.63
N LEU A 637 12.78 -12.45 -21.72
CA LEU A 637 12.10 -13.46 -20.90
C LEU A 637 12.66 -14.86 -21.17
N LYS A 638 12.89 -15.21 -22.45
CA LYS A 638 13.53 -16.49 -22.79
C LYS A 638 14.95 -16.58 -22.23
N GLU A 639 15.77 -15.53 -22.40
CA GLU A 639 17.15 -15.48 -21.88
C GLU A 639 17.17 -15.55 -20.34
N LEU A 640 16.21 -14.93 -19.65
CA LEU A 640 16.01 -15.03 -18.20
C LEU A 640 15.75 -16.47 -17.75
N HIS A 641 14.79 -17.16 -18.37
CA HIS A 641 14.44 -18.54 -18.01
C HIS A 641 15.54 -19.55 -18.41
N ASP A 642 16.20 -19.36 -19.56
CA ASP A 642 17.35 -20.17 -19.98
C ASP A 642 18.52 -20.02 -18.99
N ASN A 643 18.84 -18.78 -18.57
CA ASN A 643 19.86 -18.50 -17.55
C ASN A 643 19.49 -19.09 -16.18
N ALA A 644 18.23 -18.96 -15.75
CA ALA A 644 17.78 -19.52 -14.48
C ALA A 644 17.87 -21.06 -14.47
N THR A 645 17.50 -21.70 -15.58
CA THR A 645 17.65 -23.14 -15.80
C THR A 645 19.12 -23.56 -15.79
N ALA A 646 20.01 -22.80 -16.46
CA ALA A 646 21.44 -23.08 -16.49
C ALA A 646 22.07 -23.00 -15.07
N PHE A 647 21.76 -21.94 -14.31
CA PHE A 647 22.21 -21.79 -12.92
C PHE A 647 21.71 -22.95 -12.05
N ARG A 648 20.41 -23.26 -12.14
CA ARG A 648 19.76 -24.34 -11.39
C ARG A 648 20.43 -25.69 -11.65
N ASN A 649 20.68 -26.04 -12.90
CA ASN A 649 21.26 -27.32 -13.29
C ASN A 649 22.69 -27.50 -12.76
N VAL A 650 23.51 -26.44 -12.77
CA VAL A 650 24.86 -26.50 -12.18
C VAL A 650 24.80 -26.69 -10.67
N VAL A 651 23.91 -25.99 -9.96
CA VAL A 651 23.77 -26.13 -8.50
C VAL A 651 23.19 -27.49 -8.09
N LEU A 652 22.17 -27.98 -8.80
CA LEU A 652 21.55 -29.29 -8.55
C LEU A 652 22.51 -30.48 -8.76
N SER A 653 23.65 -30.29 -9.41
CA SER A 653 24.73 -31.28 -9.48
C SER A 653 25.50 -31.47 -8.14
N SER A 654 25.00 -30.92 -7.03
CA SER A 654 25.63 -31.01 -5.69
C SER A 654 24.60 -31.22 -4.55
N PRO A 655 23.65 -32.16 -4.66
CA PRO A 655 22.48 -32.25 -3.75
C PRO A 655 22.86 -32.62 -2.30
N GLN A 656 24.05 -33.18 -2.07
CA GLN A 656 24.60 -33.45 -0.73
C GLN A 656 25.03 -32.18 0.02
N SER A 657 25.21 -31.06 -0.70
CA SER A 657 25.72 -29.80 -0.15
C SER A 657 24.72 -28.64 -0.29
N ILE A 658 23.79 -28.71 -1.24
CA ILE A 658 22.87 -27.61 -1.56
C ILE A 658 21.44 -28.13 -1.80
N GLU A 659 20.52 -27.59 -1.02
CA GLU A 659 19.07 -27.69 -1.17
C GLU A 659 18.57 -26.46 -1.96
N VAL A 660 17.80 -26.68 -3.04
CA VAL A 660 17.30 -25.60 -3.90
C VAL A 660 15.79 -25.47 -3.79
N SER A 661 15.34 -24.40 -3.15
CA SER A 661 13.95 -23.97 -3.09
C SER A 661 13.67 -22.98 -4.22
N SER A 662 12.84 -23.39 -5.19
CA SER A 662 12.21 -22.53 -6.21
C SER A 662 11.49 -23.38 -7.27
N ALA A 663 10.53 -22.80 -7.98
CA ALA A 663 9.97 -23.38 -9.21
C ALA A 663 11.03 -23.43 -10.34
N PRO A 664 10.99 -24.41 -11.26
CA PRO A 664 12.04 -24.58 -12.28
C PRO A 664 12.28 -23.35 -13.18
N VAL A 665 11.22 -22.61 -13.52
CA VAL A 665 11.25 -21.41 -14.38
C VAL A 665 11.54 -20.12 -13.62
N SER A 666 11.64 -20.17 -12.29
CA SER A 666 11.75 -18.98 -11.43
C SER A 666 13.12 -18.30 -11.58
N PRO A 667 13.16 -16.96 -11.77
CA PRO A 667 14.40 -16.20 -11.73
C PRO A 667 14.91 -15.94 -10.30
N ILE A 668 14.16 -16.37 -9.27
CA ILE A 668 14.52 -16.27 -7.85
C ILE A 668 14.77 -17.68 -7.32
N LEU A 669 16.00 -17.96 -6.87
CA LEU A 669 16.37 -19.24 -6.28
C LEU A 669 16.85 -19.06 -4.83
N HIS A 670 16.27 -19.82 -3.90
CA HIS A 670 16.71 -19.88 -2.52
C HIS A 670 17.60 -21.11 -2.30
N LEU A 671 18.89 -20.86 -2.06
CA LEU A 671 19.89 -21.88 -1.77
C LEU A 671 20.03 -22.06 -0.26
N ARG A 672 19.91 -23.30 0.22
CA ARG A 672 20.04 -23.70 1.62
C ARG A 672 21.02 -24.87 1.74
N PHE A 673 21.55 -25.13 2.93
CA PHE A 673 22.20 -26.42 3.19
C PHE A 673 21.12 -27.51 3.38
N PRO A 674 21.29 -28.76 2.93
CA PRO A 674 20.43 -29.85 3.38
C PRO A 674 20.51 -30.00 4.90
N LYS A 675 19.40 -30.32 5.60
CA LYS A 675 19.40 -30.46 7.07
C LYS A 675 20.48 -31.43 7.57
N ALA A 676 20.55 -32.62 6.98
CA ALA A 676 21.57 -33.64 7.28
C ALA A 676 23.02 -33.17 7.06
N ALA A 677 23.27 -32.10 6.28
CA ALA A 677 24.59 -31.50 6.15
C ALA A 677 24.90 -30.55 7.33
N LEU A 678 23.90 -29.85 7.86
CA LEU A 678 24.02 -29.03 9.08
C LEU A 678 24.16 -29.88 10.33
N ASP A 679 23.38 -30.97 10.44
CA ASP A 679 23.43 -31.91 11.56
C ASP A 679 24.85 -32.48 11.73
N VAL A 680 25.49 -32.87 10.62
CA VAL A 680 26.89 -33.36 10.58
C VAL A 680 27.92 -32.26 10.83
N ALA A 681 27.58 -30.99 10.59
CA ALA A 681 28.45 -29.83 10.85
C ALA A 681 28.25 -29.22 12.26
N GLY A 682 27.43 -29.84 13.11
CA GLY A 682 27.12 -29.37 14.46
C GLY A 682 26.31 -28.06 14.52
N VAL A 683 25.60 -27.71 13.45
CA VAL A 683 24.89 -26.44 13.30
C VAL A 683 23.46 -26.59 13.80
N ILE A 684 23.17 -26.03 14.97
CA ILE A 684 21.89 -26.25 15.68
C ILE A 684 20.98 -25.02 15.57
N THR A 685 21.56 -23.82 15.59
CA THR A 685 20.81 -22.56 15.62
C THR A 685 20.64 -21.95 14.23
N ARG A 686 19.55 -21.18 14.07
CA ARG A 686 19.31 -20.32 12.90
C ARG A 686 20.47 -19.35 12.65
N ASP A 687 21.15 -18.92 13.70
CA ASP A 687 22.18 -17.90 13.66
C ASP A 687 23.54 -18.44 13.21
N GLU A 688 23.90 -19.64 13.63
CA GLU A 688 25.04 -20.37 13.04
C GLU A 688 24.82 -20.62 11.54
N GLU A 689 23.59 -20.97 11.11
CA GLU A 689 23.26 -21.09 9.68
C GLU A 689 23.40 -19.74 8.94
N LYS A 690 22.96 -18.61 9.52
CA LYS A 690 23.20 -17.27 8.94
C LYS A 690 24.69 -16.99 8.77
N CYS A 691 25.51 -17.29 9.78
CA CYS A 691 26.95 -17.05 9.74
C CYS A 691 27.65 -17.91 8.67
N LEU A 692 27.30 -19.19 8.51
CA LEU A 692 27.82 -20.04 7.42
C LEU A 692 27.41 -19.52 6.04
N LEU A 693 26.16 -19.08 5.88
CA LEU A 693 25.72 -18.47 4.63
C LEU A 693 26.41 -17.12 4.37
N GLN A 694 26.86 -16.40 5.40
CA GLN A 694 27.70 -15.20 5.26
C GLN A 694 29.14 -15.56 4.85
N GLU A 695 29.75 -16.64 5.38
CA GLU A 695 31.05 -17.13 4.91
C GLU A 695 31.05 -17.42 3.40
N ILE A 696 29.95 -17.97 2.87
CA ILE A 696 29.78 -18.22 1.43
C ILE A 696 29.69 -16.91 0.64
N VAL A 697 28.88 -15.95 1.09
CA VAL A 697 28.75 -14.62 0.45
C VAL A 697 30.12 -13.94 0.36
N ASP A 698 30.86 -13.94 1.47
CA ASP A 698 32.19 -13.32 1.56
C ASP A 698 33.23 -14.05 0.68
N GLU A 699 33.27 -15.39 0.67
CA GLU A 699 34.22 -16.16 -0.13
C GLU A 699 33.96 -16.02 -1.65
N VAL A 700 32.69 -16.04 -2.07
CA VAL A 700 32.27 -15.89 -3.48
C VAL A 700 32.52 -14.46 -4.01
N ALA A 701 32.26 -13.43 -3.19
CA ALA A 701 32.52 -12.05 -3.55
C ALA A 701 34.02 -11.73 -3.65
N ALA A 702 34.83 -12.28 -2.74
CA ALA A 702 36.28 -12.01 -2.68
C ALA A 702 37.09 -12.69 -3.80
N LYS A 703 36.68 -13.90 -4.24
CA LYS A 703 37.50 -14.75 -5.14
C LYS A 703 36.98 -14.80 -6.56
N ASP A 704 35.73 -15.22 -6.73
CA ASP A 704 35.15 -15.46 -8.04
C ASP A 704 34.56 -14.20 -8.68
N GLY A 705 34.36 -13.17 -7.85
CA GLY A 705 33.93 -11.84 -8.27
C GLY A 705 32.42 -11.76 -8.52
N VAL A 706 31.63 -12.49 -7.73
CA VAL A 706 30.16 -12.54 -7.86
C VAL A 706 29.51 -11.97 -6.61
N LEU A 707 28.59 -11.03 -6.78
CA LEU A 707 27.81 -10.41 -5.72
C LEU A 707 26.50 -11.19 -5.52
N ILE A 708 26.42 -11.90 -4.39
CA ILE A 708 25.24 -12.62 -3.90
C ILE A 708 24.83 -12.08 -2.52
N THR A 709 23.63 -12.42 -2.04
CA THR A 709 23.15 -11.99 -0.71
C THR A 709 22.42 -13.10 0.03
N ARG A 710 22.47 -13.06 1.37
CA ARG A 710 21.50 -13.78 2.20
C ARG A 710 20.12 -13.17 2.01
N ALA A 711 19.07 -13.98 2.10
CA ALA A 711 17.73 -13.49 2.34
C ALA A 711 17.69 -12.83 3.73
N LYS A 712 17.25 -11.57 3.79
CA LYS A 712 17.10 -10.79 5.03
C LYS A 712 15.64 -10.70 5.43
N TYR A 713 15.38 -10.75 6.73
CA TYR A 713 14.06 -10.86 7.35
C TYR A 713 13.96 -9.95 8.58
N VAL A 714 12.76 -9.49 8.93
CA VAL A 714 12.49 -8.69 10.14
C VAL A 714 12.01 -9.61 11.25
N GLU A 715 12.94 -10.36 11.84
CA GLU A 715 12.64 -11.56 12.64
C GLU A 715 11.78 -11.29 13.89
N ASN A 716 11.86 -10.09 14.47
CA ASN A 716 11.02 -9.67 15.60
C ASN A 716 9.59 -9.24 15.19
N GLN A 717 9.24 -9.31 13.90
CA GLN A 717 7.98 -8.79 13.36
C GLN A 717 7.29 -9.67 12.30
N GLU A 718 8.02 -10.60 11.67
CA GLU A 718 7.46 -11.64 10.80
C GLU A 718 6.75 -12.70 11.64
N LEU A 719 5.54 -13.10 11.23
CA LEU A 719 4.75 -14.14 11.89
C LEU A 719 5.20 -15.54 11.48
N PHE A 720 5.60 -15.68 10.22
CA PHE A 720 6.15 -16.89 9.63
C PHE A 720 7.50 -16.52 9.05
N LEU A 721 8.55 -17.07 9.63
CA LEU A 721 9.93 -16.69 9.38
C LEU A 721 10.64 -17.79 8.58
N PRO A 722 10.89 -17.62 7.27
CA PRO A 722 11.46 -18.67 6.43
C PRO A 722 12.85 -19.06 6.89
N ARG A 723 13.24 -20.32 6.64
CA ARG A 723 14.60 -20.83 6.93
C ARG A 723 15.66 -19.98 6.19
N PRO A 724 16.80 -19.64 6.83
CA PRO A 724 17.88 -18.90 6.19
C PRO A 724 18.26 -19.47 4.82
N SER A 725 18.69 -18.59 3.92
CA SER A 725 19.06 -18.95 2.54
C SER A 725 19.94 -17.88 1.93
N ILE A 726 20.72 -18.24 0.91
CA ILE A 726 21.23 -17.29 -0.08
C ILE A 726 20.15 -17.14 -1.15
N ARG A 727 19.74 -15.90 -1.43
CA ARG A 727 18.77 -15.60 -2.48
C ARG A 727 19.52 -15.14 -3.72
N ILE A 728 19.42 -15.93 -4.77
CA ILE A 728 19.96 -15.65 -6.10
C ILE A 728 18.84 -15.02 -6.94
N SER A 729 19.14 -13.86 -7.53
CA SER A 729 18.31 -13.21 -8.53
C SER A 729 19.03 -13.24 -9.88
N ILE A 730 18.45 -13.95 -10.85
CA ILE A 730 19.04 -14.13 -12.20
C ILE A 730 18.73 -12.92 -13.08
N CYS A 731 19.64 -12.51 -13.96
CA CYS A 731 19.37 -11.48 -14.97
C CYS A 731 19.35 -12.06 -16.39
N ALA A 732 18.46 -11.55 -17.24
CA ALA A 732 18.44 -11.81 -18.68
C ALA A 732 19.74 -11.37 -19.37
N THR A 733 20.32 -10.24 -18.92
CA THR A 733 21.47 -9.60 -19.57
C THR A 733 22.83 -10.20 -19.21
N HIS A 734 22.89 -11.22 -18.34
CA HIS A 734 24.11 -12.01 -18.14
C HIS A 734 24.28 -13.00 -19.27
N SER A 735 25.52 -13.18 -19.76
CA SER A 735 25.76 -14.27 -20.70
C SER A 735 25.70 -15.62 -19.97
N ARG A 736 25.15 -16.64 -20.61
CA ARG A 736 25.02 -17.99 -20.05
C ARG A 736 26.33 -18.53 -19.44
N LYS A 737 27.48 -18.22 -20.07
CA LYS A 737 28.83 -18.61 -19.59
C LYS A 737 29.18 -17.96 -18.24
N GLU A 738 28.73 -16.73 -17.99
CA GLU A 738 28.94 -16.04 -16.70
C GLU A 738 28.02 -16.61 -15.63
N VAL A 739 26.77 -16.92 -15.98
CA VAL A 739 25.79 -17.57 -15.10
C VAL A 739 26.26 -18.97 -14.69
N GLU A 740 26.73 -19.80 -15.63
CA GLU A 740 27.29 -21.12 -15.37
C GLU A 740 28.57 -21.04 -14.52
N LYS A 741 29.48 -20.07 -14.79
CA LYS A 741 30.66 -19.84 -13.94
C LYS A 741 30.27 -19.43 -12.51
N ALA A 742 29.31 -18.52 -12.36
CA ALA A 742 28.85 -18.05 -11.06
C ALA A 742 28.17 -19.19 -10.26
N ALA A 743 27.39 -20.04 -10.92
CA ALA A 743 26.82 -21.23 -10.31
C ALA A 743 27.91 -22.23 -9.84
N GLN A 744 28.98 -22.41 -10.60
CA GLN A 744 30.13 -23.23 -10.18
C GLN A 744 30.86 -22.62 -8.97
N ALA A 745 31.08 -21.30 -8.94
CA ALA A 745 31.68 -20.59 -7.80
C ALA A 745 30.85 -20.78 -6.51
N VAL A 746 29.54 -20.55 -6.59
CA VAL A 746 28.62 -20.77 -5.46
C VAL A 746 28.62 -22.24 -5.03
N LYS A 747 28.57 -23.20 -5.97
CA LYS A 747 28.69 -24.64 -5.67
C LYS A 747 29.99 -24.99 -4.92
N ALA A 748 31.11 -24.45 -5.38
CA ALA A 748 32.41 -24.67 -4.75
C ALA A 748 32.47 -24.08 -3.34
N ALA A 749 31.96 -22.86 -3.14
CA ALA A 749 31.94 -22.19 -1.84
C ALA A 749 31.06 -22.92 -0.80
N PHE A 750 29.85 -23.36 -1.17
CA PHE A 750 29.00 -24.20 -0.31
C PHE A 750 29.73 -25.48 0.13
N SER A 751 30.30 -26.21 -0.84
CA SER A 751 31.02 -27.47 -0.58
C SER A 751 32.23 -27.25 0.34
N LYS A 752 32.94 -26.13 0.14
CA LYS A 752 34.14 -25.78 0.90
C LYS A 752 33.84 -25.27 2.31
N VAL A 753 32.85 -24.40 2.50
CA VAL A 753 32.46 -23.90 3.83
C VAL A 753 31.97 -25.06 4.70
N LEU A 754 31.19 -25.99 4.12
CA LEU A 754 30.82 -27.24 4.79
C LEU A 754 32.06 -28.09 5.16
N ALA A 755 33.06 -28.18 4.28
CA ALA A 755 34.30 -28.91 4.52
C ALA A 755 35.31 -28.20 5.48
N LYS A 756 35.03 -26.96 5.94
CA LYS A 756 35.76 -26.32 7.05
C LYS A 756 35.18 -26.65 8.43
N ARG A 757 33.98 -27.26 8.47
CA ARG A 757 33.18 -27.54 9.68
C ARG A 757 33.08 -29.03 9.99
N LYS A 758 33.70 -29.87 9.17
CA LYS A 758 33.94 -31.31 9.38
C LYS A 758 35.42 -31.53 9.68
#